data_AF-A0AAV9IHG7-F1
#
_entry.id   AF-A0AAV9IHG7-F1
#
_cell.length_a   1.000
_cell.length_b   1.000
_cell.length_c   1.000
_cell.angle_alpha   90.00
_cell.angle_beta   90.00
_cell.angle_gamma   90.00
#
_symmetry.space_group_name_H-M   'P 1'
#
loop_
_entity.id
_entity.type
_entity.pdbx_description
1 polymer ?
#
loop_
_entity_poly.entity_id
_entity_poly.type
_entity_poly.pdbx_seq_one_letter_code
_entity_poly.pdbx_strand_id
1 'polypeptide(L)'
;MQYSLEQLENKWKETSETCKQLEEKLVSFCKDERGFRTVRQEADRIFPQVESLLQQSQFLDKRVSEAEHEIEQLKSNLTKRKVQKEDLLQLHSLLEKLNTVSQGVGVAEELRSGQTVPEAMDLETLSGYERQIQQGLRWLHFIYSFGISNSCLASSQSLMEKEHVRLRSEMVTRLISCFHWYDWGLLIDEEAEWISTMISQGKYVELAVEGIVSMLSHRGIAGLLQRASKIEIRGRKFLIDQDAKEETLQPVLEWEDCPVEELDVLENCLDLANGCKRALVIFDFILSQTFGTDYHREVAVGFYDWFRYEVCSCKCILGHFQYLIDSEAQGDPTQYPIRLRGLTICAEKLRVALQARGMDIRLAESLVPDFYRAEEDFANLCHRHILVYARNILKSISFSQDGLVDVSSSFLSSPRDVCWTGKLVDAEELRPFSFPACKVTRQSIELSQTADKIFQDANICLQNNLSVLGSFLIESIREMFLLYYRVVSANCYNLLKSDLVTQAVYHNDCFLLAHICCILEMRKPLVRSHLNEEAASHLNRQDFMIACFRLRCEGSSFLSKSISATKDAIYACVTKATEGGSFEVCYQTSIMNRIQRSLEAASLSLESLLVSWKEYLPKSVLRNIGLGLLENYFQWLMQAIIALEEIPQKTSFCLASLLQEEMEKKTSLVAKILGLEPSIVSDKCSSISSLWWIGKILNSNLEEIVKMVQQGPLKRRVSKDHLVKLVTALFEKSANRKKCLQQIAIALAFIVCDLGLVYSKLDIFKLFSSKKETNKYGTLLRKRDEKITKNVFEFVQRHRWLQFFLTLCSFSCDGSIWFTVPFVPILCYLSVSSPTTFTGWKAILFSLDVSLLCYMLLCCCTLSAIVELCLKVLVRRNRPSFNNRASFLVPAEKFSFPSGHTMRAFTLCSYLSLRISWLKSLLPFLQNELACILFICFLLTWACLVTISRVGRGRHYVLDCYAASVGGRIISLLLCTPSVEYFLSSCFILIVNKIIKR
;
A
#
# COMPACT_ATOMS: atom_id res chain seq x y z
N MET A 1 6.67 -37.87 -14.25
CA MET A 1 5.91 -37.28 -13.13
C MET A 1 5.85 -38.27 -11.96
N GLN A 2 5.25 -39.46 -12.13
CA GLN A 2 5.28 -40.55 -11.12
C GLN A 2 6.72 -40.94 -10.72
N TYR A 3 7.61 -41.15 -11.70
CA TYR A 3 9.05 -41.37 -11.47
C TYR A 3 9.76 -40.21 -10.74
N SER A 4 9.27 -38.97 -10.92
CA SER A 4 9.85 -37.79 -10.27
C SER A 4 9.33 -37.61 -8.83
N LEU A 5 8.12 -38.11 -8.54
CA LEU A 5 7.50 -38.09 -7.22
C LEU A 5 8.07 -39.21 -6.33
N GLU A 6 8.33 -40.38 -6.90
CA GLU A 6 8.99 -41.49 -6.19
C GLU A 6 10.44 -41.13 -5.81
N GLN A 7 11.15 -40.42 -6.70
CA GLN A 7 12.44 -39.80 -6.37
C GLN A 7 12.33 -38.73 -5.28
N LEU A 8 11.21 -38.00 -5.23
CA LEU A 8 10.96 -36.96 -4.23
C LEU A 8 10.65 -37.56 -2.85
N GLU A 9 9.86 -38.62 -2.81
CA GLU A 9 9.52 -39.37 -1.60
C GLU A 9 10.77 -40.03 -1.00
N ASN A 10 11.61 -40.64 -1.85
CA ASN A 10 12.88 -41.23 -1.42
C ASN A 10 13.84 -40.14 -0.89
N LYS A 11 13.91 -38.98 -1.55
CA LYS A 11 14.71 -37.84 -1.04
C LYS A 11 14.16 -37.24 0.24
N TRP A 12 12.84 -37.22 0.41
CA TRP A 12 12.22 -36.74 1.65
C TRP A 12 12.51 -37.68 2.82
N LYS A 13 12.42 -39.00 2.61
CA LYS A 13 12.83 -40.01 3.58
C LYS A 13 14.32 -39.89 3.94
N GLU A 14 15.18 -39.69 2.93
CA GLU A 14 16.61 -39.46 3.13
C GLU A 14 16.89 -38.17 3.92
N THR A 15 16.16 -37.09 3.64
CA THR A 15 16.28 -35.81 4.35
C THR A 15 15.79 -35.92 5.79
N SER A 16 14.67 -36.58 6.03
CA SER A 16 14.12 -36.82 7.37
C SER A 16 15.09 -37.63 8.23
N GLU A 17 15.69 -38.67 7.65
CA GLU A 17 16.70 -39.49 8.34
C GLU A 17 17.99 -38.69 8.61
N THR A 18 18.40 -37.82 7.68
CA THR A 18 19.54 -36.92 7.85
C THR A 18 19.30 -35.92 8.99
N CYS A 19 18.11 -35.32 9.06
CA CYS A 19 17.73 -34.41 10.15
C CYS A 19 17.72 -35.14 11.50
N LYS A 20 17.23 -36.38 11.56
CA LYS A 20 17.24 -37.20 12.77
C LYS A 20 18.66 -37.57 13.22
N GLN A 21 19.54 -37.94 12.29
CA GLN A 21 20.96 -38.17 12.60
C GLN A 21 21.68 -36.89 13.06
N LEU A 22 21.27 -35.74 12.52
CA LEU A 22 21.79 -34.43 12.94
C LEU A 22 21.36 -34.09 14.37
N GLU A 23 20.10 -34.36 14.71
CA GLU A 23 19.55 -34.23 16.06
C GLU A 23 20.30 -35.14 17.04
N GLU A 24 20.47 -36.42 16.72
CA GLU A 24 21.21 -37.37 17.57
C GLU A 24 22.68 -36.96 17.76
N LYS A 25 23.32 -36.44 16.71
CA LYS A 25 24.69 -35.91 16.79
C LYS A 25 24.76 -34.65 17.64
N LEU A 26 23.86 -33.69 17.46
CA LEU A 26 23.79 -32.47 18.27
C LEU A 26 23.52 -32.78 19.75
N VAL A 27 22.64 -33.75 20.04
CA VAL A 27 22.37 -34.24 21.40
C VAL A 27 23.59 -34.95 22.01
N SER A 28 24.37 -35.69 21.21
CA SER A 28 25.64 -36.28 21.68
C SER A 28 26.73 -35.20 21.91
N PHE A 29 26.68 -34.12 21.13
CA PHE A 29 27.65 -33.04 21.10
C PHE A 29 27.49 -32.08 22.29
N CYS A 30 26.25 -31.80 22.71
CA CYS A 30 25.95 -31.02 23.91
C CYS A 30 26.42 -31.71 25.22
N LYS A 31 26.90 -32.95 25.16
CA LYS A 31 27.45 -33.68 26.31
C LYS A 31 28.97 -33.55 26.47
N ASP A 32 29.69 -32.94 25.51
CA ASP A 32 31.17 -32.85 25.53
C ASP A 32 31.64 -31.37 25.64
N GLU A 33 32.41 -31.05 26.69
CA GLU A 33 32.79 -29.66 27.08
C GLU A 33 33.71 -28.94 26.09
N ARG A 34 34.18 -29.60 25.02
CA ARG A 34 35.13 -29.01 24.03
C ARG A 34 34.46 -28.53 22.72
N GLY A 35 33.15 -28.35 22.70
CA GLY A 35 32.35 -28.22 21.48
C GLY A 35 32.50 -26.96 20.60
N PHE A 36 32.97 -25.82 21.10
CA PHE A 36 32.71 -24.55 20.38
C PHE A 36 33.47 -24.34 19.05
N ARG A 37 34.66 -24.95 18.87
CA ARG A 37 35.44 -24.81 17.61
C ARG A 37 34.99 -25.77 16.51
N THR A 38 34.44 -26.92 16.87
CA THR A 38 33.96 -27.95 15.94
C THR A 38 32.55 -27.61 15.41
N VAL A 39 31.73 -26.89 16.20
CA VAL A 39 30.41 -26.36 15.76
C VAL A 39 30.55 -25.45 14.55
N ARG A 40 31.59 -24.61 14.50
CA ARG A 40 31.83 -23.72 13.37
C ARG A 40 32.15 -24.50 12.08
N GLN A 41 32.95 -25.56 12.18
CA GLN A 41 33.31 -26.42 11.05
C GLN A 41 32.13 -27.27 10.55
N GLU A 42 31.25 -27.73 11.44
CA GLU A 42 30.04 -28.48 11.03
C GLU A 42 28.92 -27.54 10.57
N ALA A 43 28.79 -26.33 11.11
CA ALA A 43 27.86 -25.31 10.60
C ALA A 43 28.19 -24.94 9.14
N ASP A 44 29.47 -24.81 8.81
CA ASP A 44 29.95 -24.57 7.43
C ASP A 44 29.62 -25.75 6.48
N ARG A 45 29.34 -26.94 7.03
CA ARG A 45 28.98 -28.16 6.29
C ARG A 45 27.46 -28.35 6.16
N ILE A 46 26.69 -27.88 7.14
CA ILE A 46 25.23 -28.03 7.24
C ILE A 46 24.50 -26.91 6.46
N PHE A 47 25.03 -25.69 6.47
CA PHE A 47 24.40 -24.54 5.78
C PHE A 47 24.11 -24.79 4.29
N PRO A 48 25.05 -25.37 3.51
CA PRO A 48 24.78 -25.70 2.10
C PRO A 48 23.65 -26.73 1.89
N GLN A 49 23.43 -27.63 2.86
CA GLN A 49 22.35 -28.63 2.78
C GLN A 49 20.99 -28.00 3.04
N VAL A 50 20.90 -27.07 4.00
CA VAL A 50 19.70 -26.27 4.27
C VAL A 50 19.37 -25.34 3.10
N GLU A 51 20.38 -24.73 2.49
CA GLU A 51 20.23 -23.90 1.29
C GLU A 51 19.73 -24.71 0.08
N SER A 52 20.20 -25.96 -0.09
CA SER A 52 19.67 -26.89 -1.09
C SER A 52 18.19 -27.23 -0.86
N LEU A 53 17.75 -27.36 0.40
CA LEU A 53 16.34 -27.64 0.72
C LEU A 53 15.43 -26.44 0.44
N LEU A 54 15.91 -25.21 0.72
CA LEU A 54 15.23 -23.97 0.35
C LEU A 54 15.10 -23.82 -1.17
N GLN A 55 16.13 -24.14 -1.94
CA GLN A 55 16.07 -24.13 -3.41
C GLN A 55 15.10 -25.18 -3.97
N GLN A 56 14.96 -26.34 -3.32
CA GLN A 56 13.99 -27.36 -3.70
C GLN A 56 12.55 -26.96 -3.36
N SER A 57 12.32 -26.22 -2.26
CA SER A 57 11.02 -25.59 -1.95
C SER A 57 10.60 -24.61 -3.05
N GLN A 58 11.51 -23.76 -3.52
CA GLN A 58 11.24 -22.80 -4.59
C GLN A 58 10.93 -23.49 -5.93
N PHE A 59 11.55 -24.65 -6.18
CA PHE A 59 11.25 -25.48 -7.36
C PHE A 59 9.83 -26.07 -7.31
N LEU A 60 9.35 -26.46 -6.12
CA LEU A 60 8.00 -26.98 -5.91
C LEU A 60 6.93 -25.91 -6.05
N ASP A 61 7.14 -24.70 -5.50
CA ASP A 61 6.23 -23.56 -5.69
C ASP A 61 6.05 -23.23 -7.19
N LYS A 62 7.14 -23.31 -7.95
CA LYS A 62 7.10 -23.14 -9.40
C LYS A 62 6.24 -24.22 -10.08
N ARG A 63 6.33 -25.48 -9.65
CA ARG A 63 5.54 -26.58 -10.22
C ARG A 63 4.05 -26.51 -9.87
N VAL A 64 3.72 -26.05 -8.66
CA VAL A 64 2.34 -25.79 -8.25
C VAL A 64 1.74 -24.67 -9.10
N SER A 65 2.50 -23.59 -9.32
CA SER A 65 2.08 -22.49 -10.20
C SER A 65 1.90 -22.91 -11.66
N GLU A 66 2.75 -23.82 -12.18
CA GLU A 66 2.59 -24.43 -13.50
C GLU A 66 1.27 -25.23 -13.60
N ALA A 67 0.92 -26.01 -12.57
CA ALA A 67 -0.32 -26.79 -12.53
C ALA A 67 -1.58 -25.89 -12.46
N GLU A 68 -1.54 -24.81 -11.67
CA GLU A 68 -2.61 -23.80 -11.64
C GLU A 68 -2.81 -23.15 -13.01
N HIS A 69 -1.72 -22.88 -13.73
CA HIS A 69 -1.77 -22.32 -15.08
C HIS A 69 -2.39 -23.29 -16.09
N GLU A 70 -2.04 -24.58 -16.03
CA GLU A 70 -2.64 -25.62 -16.88
C GLU A 70 -4.16 -25.75 -16.63
N ILE A 71 -4.59 -25.65 -15.37
CA ILE A 71 -6.02 -25.67 -14.99
C ILE A 71 -6.76 -24.46 -15.59
N GLU A 72 -6.19 -23.25 -15.51
CA GLU A 72 -6.79 -22.05 -16.10
C GLU A 72 -6.81 -22.07 -17.64
N GLN A 73 -5.80 -22.67 -18.28
CA GLN A 73 -5.84 -22.92 -19.73
C GLN A 73 -6.97 -23.90 -20.10
N LEU A 74 -7.16 -24.96 -19.32
CA LEU A 74 -8.26 -25.92 -19.51
C LEU A 74 -9.62 -25.22 -19.38
N LYS A 75 -9.80 -24.33 -18.38
CA LYS A 75 -11.01 -23.50 -18.21
C LYS A 75 -11.28 -22.60 -19.42
N SER A 76 -10.26 -21.93 -19.95
CA SER A 76 -10.38 -21.11 -21.17
C SER A 76 -10.84 -21.94 -22.37
N ASN A 77 -10.40 -23.20 -22.46
CA ASN A 77 -10.76 -24.07 -23.56
C ASN A 77 -12.19 -24.63 -23.41
N LEU A 78 -12.58 -25.01 -22.18
CA LEU A 78 -13.92 -25.50 -21.85
C LEU A 78 -15.01 -24.41 -22.03
N THR A 79 -14.68 -23.14 -21.76
CA THR A 79 -15.62 -22.02 -22.00
C THR A 79 -15.81 -21.69 -23.49
N LYS A 80 -14.93 -22.18 -24.38
CA LYS A 80 -14.94 -21.83 -25.81
C LYS A 80 -15.49 -22.94 -26.72
N ARG A 81 -15.69 -24.19 -26.26
CA ARG A 81 -16.13 -25.32 -27.09
C ARG A 81 -17.05 -26.30 -26.34
N LYS A 82 -17.85 -27.09 -27.08
CA LYS A 82 -18.56 -28.27 -26.53
C LYS A 82 -17.53 -29.27 -26.01
N VAL A 83 -17.65 -29.63 -24.73
CA VAL A 83 -16.76 -30.54 -23.99
C VAL A 83 -16.59 -31.87 -24.74
N GLN A 84 -15.35 -32.25 -25.08
CA GLN A 84 -15.06 -33.56 -25.66
C GLN A 84 -14.63 -34.56 -24.58
N LYS A 85 -14.75 -35.86 -24.90
CA LYS A 85 -14.42 -36.95 -23.97
C LYS A 85 -12.93 -36.92 -23.57
N GLU A 86 -12.04 -36.46 -24.44
CA GLU A 86 -10.62 -36.31 -24.12
C GLU A 86 -10.35 -35.25 -23.02
N ASP A 87 -11.12 -34.15 -23.00
CA ASP A 87 -10.97 -33.10 -21.97
C ASP A 87 -11.36 -33.63 -20.58
N LEU A 88 -12.40 -34.47 -20.52
CA LEU A 88 -12.86 -35.13 -19.29
C LEU A 88 -11.87 -36.18 -18.79
N LEU A 89 -11.24 -36.95 -19.70
CA LEU A 89 -10.20 -37.91 -19.34
C LEU A 89 -8.93 -37.22 -18.80
N GLN A 90 -8.58 -36.05 -19.35
CA GLN A 90 -7.48 -35.24 -18.82
C GLN A 90 -7.77 -34.73 -17.41
N LEU A 91 -8.97 -34.21 -17.16
CA LEU A 91 -9.41 -33.74 -15.85
C LEU A 91 -9.44 -34.87 -14.81
N HIS A 92 -9.96 -36.05 -15.18
CA HIS A 92 -9.96 -37.21 -14.31
C HIS A 92 -8.54 -37.69 -13.97
N SER A 93 -7.61 -37.72 -14.95
CA SER A 93 -6.22 -38.12 -14.66
C SER A 93 -5.51 -37.11 -13.74
N LEU A 94 -5.86 -35.82 -13.79
CA LEU A 94 -5.36 -34.80 -12.86
C LEU A 94 -5.89 -35.01 -11.44
N LEU A 95 -7.18 -35.33 -11.30
CA LEU A 95 -7.83 -35.64 -10.03
C LEU A 95 -7.27 -36.92 -9.38
N GLU A 96 -7.05 -37.97 -10.16
CA GLU A 96 -6.48 -39.23 -9.69
C GLU A 96 -5.03 -39.03 -9.21
N LYS A 97 -4.25 -38.20 -9.91
CA LYS A 97 -2.90 -37.79 -9.50
C LYS A 97 -2.90 -37.00 -8.20
N LEU A 98 -3.86 -36.09 -8.00
CA LEU A 98 -4.02 -35.34 -6.74
C LEU A 98 -4.47 -36.23 -5.57
N ASN A 99 -5.35 -37.22 -5.81
CA ASN A 99 -5.80 -38.17 -4.79
C ASN A 99 -4.66 -39.11 -4.33
N THR A 100 -3.79 -39.51 -5.25
CA THR A 100 -2.61 -40.33 -4.91
C THR A 100 -1.65 -39.57 -3.98
N VAL A 101 -1.57 -38.24 -4.10
CA VAL A 101 -0.78 -37.37 -3.20
C VAL A 101 -1.41 -37.23 -1.82
N SER A 102 -2.75 -37.22 -1.69
CA SER A 102 -3.41 -37.13 -0.37
C SER A 102 -3.34 -38.44 0.42
N GLN A 103 -3.30 -39.59 -0.27
CA GLN A 103 -3.18 -40.92 0.36
C GLN A 103 -1.84 -41.12 1.10
N GLY A 104 -0.78 -40.42 0.69
CA GLY A 104 0.50 -40.42 1.41
C GLY A 104 0.50 -39.66 2.74
N VAL A 105 -0.59 -38.92 3.06
CA VAL A 105 -0.67 -38.01 4.22
C VAL A 105 -1.82 -38.37 5.18
N GLY A 106 -2.47 -39.52 4.99
CA GLY A 106 -3.41 -40.07 5.99
C GLY A 106 -4.76 -39.35 6.09
N VAL A 107 -5.33 -38.90 4.97
CA VAL A 107 -6.69 -38.31 4.93
C VAL A 107 -7.54 -39.11 3.93
N ALA A 108 -8.19 -40.19 4.39
CA ALA A 108 -8.73 -41.23 3.49
C ALA A 108 -10.24 -41.48 3.53
N GLU A 109 -11.05 -40.77 4.32
CA GLU A 109 -12.46 -41.17 4.50
C GLU A 109 -13.51 -40.47 3.62
N GLU A 110 -13.25 -39.30 3.03
CA GLU A 110 -14.29 -38.59 2.23
C GLU A 110 -14.25 -38.84 0.70
N LEU A 111 -13.25 -39.55 0.17
CA LEU A 111 -13.10 -39.77 -1.29
C LEU A 111 -13.58 -41.13 -1.80
N ARG A 112 -14.18 -41.97 -0.95
CA ARG A 112 -14.75 -43.26 -1.37
C ARG A 112 -16.24 -43.16 -1.63
N SER A 113 -16.62 -42.63 -2.79
CA SER A 113 -17.82 -43.12 -3.46
C SER A 113 -17.49 -43.39 -4.93
N GLY A 114 -17.50 -44.67 -5.31
CA GLY A 114 -17.16 -45.12 -6.65
C GLY A 114 -18.24 -44.72 -7.65
N GLN A 115 -18.16 -43.51 -8.18
CA GLN A 115 -18.98 -43.08 -9.31
C GLN A 115 -18.22 -43.31 -10.62
N THR A 116 -18.78 -44.17 -11.46
CA THR A 116 -18.38 -44.30 -12.87
C THR A 116 -18.60 -42.99 -13.59
N VAL A 117 -17.61 -42.54 -14.38
CA VAL A 117 -17.68 -41.29 -15.17
C VAL A 117 -18.92 -41.32 -16.08
N PRO A 118 -19.89 -40.40 -15.93
CA PRO A 118 -21.04 -40.34 -16.82
C PRO A 118 -20.63 -39.86 -18.21
N GLU A 119 -21.25 -40.40 -19.27
CA GLU A 119 -20.96 -40.03 -20.67
C GLU A 119 -21.28 -38.56 -21.00
N ALA A 120 -22.04 -37.87 -20.15
CA ALA A 120 -22.27 -36.44 -20.18
C ALA A 120 -22.29 -35.88 -18.75
N MET A 121 -21.54 -34.80 -18.52
CA MET A 121 -21.43 -34.13 -17.22
C MET A 121 -22.07 -32.75 -17.32
N ASP A 122 -23.01 -32.43 -16.42
CA ASP A 122 -23.62 -31.10 -16.36
C ASP A 122 -22.68 -30.08 -15.68
N LEU A 123 -22.98 -28.80 -15.87
CA LEU A 123 -22.21 -27.67 -15.33
C LEU A 123 -22.14 -27.69 -13.80
N GLU A 124 -23.15 -28.25 -13.14
CA GLU A 124 -23.24 -28.31 -11.68
C GLU A 124 -22.26 -29.35 -11.11
N THR A 125 -22.19 -30.53 -11.73
CA THR A 125 -21.23 -31.58 -11.39
C THR A 125 -19.79 -31.13 -11.64
N LEU A 126 -19.52 -30.41 -12.75
CA LEU A 126 -18.21 -29.84 -13.04
C LEU A 126 -17.78 -28.81 -11.97
N SER A 127 -18.72 -28.00 -11.47
CA SER A 127 -18.47 -27.06 -10.38
C SER A 127 -18.17 -27.75 -9.05
N GLY A 128 -18.72 -28.95 -8.83
CA GLY A 128 -18.42 -29.80 -7.67
C GLY A 128 -16.97 -30.30 -7.67
N TYR A 129 -16.50 -30.81 -8.83
CA TYR A 129 -15.10 -31.21 -9.00
C TYR A 129 -14.12 -30.03 -8.88
N GLU A 130 -14.49 -28.84 -9.38
CA GLU A 130 -13.67 -27.63 -9.20
C GLU A 130 -13.44 -27.29 -7.72
N ARG A 131 -14.49 -27.37 -6.89
CA ARG A 131 -14.38 -27.10 -5.45
C ARG A 131 -13.44 -28.10 -4.77
N GLN A 132 -13.52 -29.38 -5.14
CA GLN A 132 -12.67 -30.43 -4.56
C GLN A 132 -11.19 -30.23 -4.92
N ILE A 133 -10.87 -29.85 -6.16
CA ILE A 133 -9.48 -29.59 -6.60
C ILE A 133 -8.91 -28.37 -5.86
N GLN A 134 -9.67 -27.28 -5.78
CA GLN A 134 -9.23 -26.09 -5.05
C GLN A 134 -9.04 -26.36 -3.55
N GLN A 135 -9.86 -27.22 -2.97
CA GLN A 135 -9.73 -27.61 -1.57
C GLN A 135 -8.46 -28.46 -1.36
N GLY A 136 -8.18 -29.43 -2.24
CA GLY A 136 -6.95 -30.23 -2.18
C GLY A 136 -5.66 -29.41 -2.32
N LEU A 137 -5.64 -28.43 -3.22
CA LEU A 137 -4.49 -27.52 -3.40
C LEU A 137 -4.26 -26.62 -2.17
N ARG A 138 -5.34 -26.14 -1.54
CA ARG A 138 -5.25 -25.37 -0.29
C ARG A 138 -4.71 -26.21 0.87
N TRP A 139 -5.10 -27.48 0.94
CA TRP A 139 -4.60 -28.41 1.95
C TRP A 139 -3.11 -28.74 1.77
N LEU A 140 -2.66 -28.94 0.53
CA LEU A 140 -1.23 -29.11 0.20
C LEU A 140 -0.40 -27.88 0.60
N HIS A 141 -0.90 -26.69 0.29
CA HIS A 141 -0.26 -25.43 0.68
C HIS A 141 -0.23 -25.25 2.20
N PHE A 142 -1.30 -25.64 2.90
CA PHE A 142 -1.40 -25.60 4.36
C PHE A 142 -0.41 -26.57 5.03
N ILE A 143 -0.38 -27.84 4.61
CA ILE A 143 0.50 -28.87 5.19
C ILE A 143 1.97 -28.51 5.01
N TYR A 144 2.35 -27.98 3.85
CA TYR A 144 3.76 -27.65 3.56
C TYR A 144 4.22 -26.38 4.30
N SER A 145 3.36 -25.35 4.36
CA SER A 145 3.65 -24.11 5.10
C SER A 145 3.72 -24.34 6.62
N PHE A 146 2.92 -25.29 7.13
CA PHE A 146 2.81 -25.57 8.57
C PHE A 146 3.82 -26.62 9.05
N GLY A 147 4.14 -27.63 8.22
CA GLY A 147 5.03 -28.74 8.57
C GLY A 147 6.51 -28.35 8.73
N ILE A 148 7.01 -27.41 7.91
CA ILE A 148 8.39 -26.93 8.00
C ILE A 148 8.57 -25.97 9.19
N SER A 149 7.56 -25.13 9.47
CA SER A 149 7.57 -24.20 10.61
C SER A 149 7.50 -24.94 11.95
N ASN A 150 6.59 -25.92 12.07
CA ASN A 150 6.37 -26.63 13.32
C ASN A 150 7.39 -27.72 13.61
N SER A 151 8.03 -28.34 12.62
CA SER A 151 9.11 -29.31 12.90
C SER A 151 10.36 -28.59 13.44
N CYS A 152 10.63 -27.36 12.97
CA CYS A 152 11.69 -26.50 13.53
C CYS A 152 11.32 -25.92 14.91
N LEU A 153 10.04 -25.59 15.17
CA LEU A 153 9.58 -25.08 16.47
C LEU A 153 9.44 -26.19 17.53
N ALA A 154 8.93 -27.36 17.17
CA ALA A 154 8.77 -28.48 18.10
C ALA A 154 10.14 -29.07 18.52
N SER A 155 11.13 -29.04 17.62
CA SER A 155 12.51 -29.43 17.93
C SER A 155 13.20 -28.44 18.89
N SER A 156 12.87 -27.14 18.82
CA SER A 156 13.39 -26.15 19.77
C SER A 156 12.68 -26.18 21.13
N GLN A 157 11.39 -26.53 21.16
CA GLN A 157 10.60 -26.67 22.40
C GLN A 157 10.95 -27.95 23.18
N SER A 158 11.09 -29.09 22.50
CA SER A 158 11.50 -30.38 23.10
C SER A 158 12.92 -30.34 23.72
N LEU A 159 13.81 -29.53 23.12
CA LEU A 159 15.17 -29.30 23.63
C LEU A 159 15.18 -28.46 24.92
N MET A 160 14.22 -27.53 25.07
CA MET A 160 14.12 -26.70 26.28
C MET A 160 13.38 -27.39 27.44
N GLU A 161 12.45 -28.32 27.16
CA GLU A 161 11.71 -29.04 28.21
C GLU A 161 12.52 -30.19 28.84
N LYS A 162 13.45 -30.82 28.10
CA LYS A 162 14.28 -31.92 28.64
C LYS A 162 15.45 -31.46 29.52
N GLU A 163 15.96 -30.25 29.32
CA GLU A 163 17.02 -29.66 30.15
C GLU A 163 16.49 -29.22 31.53
N HIS A 164 15.20 -28.89 31.61
CA HIS A 164 14.55 -28.40 32.82
C HIS A 164 14.25 -29.49 33.88
N VAL A 165 14.16 -30.76 33.47
CA VAL A 165 13.89 -31.91 34.36
C VAL A 165 15.18 -32.48 34.96
N ARG A 166 16.31 -32.37 34.26
CA ARG A 166 17.62 -32.83 34.77
C ARG A 166 18.15 -31.96 35.90
N LEU A 167 18.04 -30.63 35.77
CA LEU A 167 18.55 -29.65 36.75
C LEU A 167 17.78 -29.65 38.09
N ARG A 168 16.54 -30.14 38.14
CA ARG A 168 15.76 -30.27 39.39
C ARG A 168 16.14 -31.47 40.25
N SER A 169 16.60 -32.58 39.66
CA SER A 169 16.87 -33.83 40.42
C SER A 169 18.25 -33.85 41.10
N GLU A 170 19.22 -33.10 40.55
CA GLU A 170 20.59 -33.07 41.05
C GLU A 170 20.79 -32.04 42.18
N MET A 171 19.89 -31.03 42.26
CA MET A 171 19.93 -29.96 43.26
C MET A 171 19.24 -30.34 44.59
N VAL A 172 18.18 -31.16 44.54
CA VAL A 172 17.41 -31.58 45.73
C VAL A 172 18.17 -32.60 46.58
N THR A 173 19.02 -33.43 45.97
CA THR A 173 19.79 -34.47 46.68
C THR A 173 20.99 -33.91 47.46
N ARG A 174 21.45 -32.70 47.13
CA ARG A 174 22.55 -32.01 47.85
C ARG A 174 22.07 -30.98 48.89
N LEU A 175 20.81 -30.54 48.83
CA LEU A 175 20.22 -29.60 49.79
C LEU A 175 19.73 -30.26 51.10
N ILE A 176 19.47 -31.57 51.09
CA ILE A 176 18.95 -32.30 52.27
C ILE A 176 20.07 -32.62 53.30
N SER A 177 21.34 -32.53 52.93
CA SER A 177 22.47 -32.82 53.85
C SER A 177 22.99 -31.61 54.64
N CYS A 178 22.51 -30.39 54.39
CA CYS A 178 23.05 -29.17 55.04
C CYS A 178 22.09 -28.51 56.04
N PHE A 179 20.84 -28.96 56.16
CA PHE A 179 19.84 -28.36 57.06
C PHE A 179 19.64 -29.18 58.33
N HIS A 180 20.58 -29.08 59.28
CA HIS A 180 20.29 -29.55 60.64
C HIS A 180 20.69 -28.64 61.79
N TRP A 181 21.24 -27.45 61.54
CA TRP A 181 21.62 -26.52 62.60
C TRP A 181 21.16 -25.11 62.24
N TYR A 182 20.62 -24.38 63.23
CA TYR A 182 20.06 -23.02 63.17
C TYR A 182 18.58 -22.87 62.79
N ASP A 183 17.77 -23.44 63.66
CA ASP A 183 16.60 -22.74 64.20
C ASP A 183 17.07 -21.87 65.38
N TRP A 184 16.31 -20.83 65.76
CA TRP A 184 16.52 -19.86 66.86
C TRP A 184 16.99 -18.46 66.42
N GLY A 185 16.03 -17.57 66.22
CA GLY A 185 16.27 -16.16 65.94
C GLY A 185 16.70 -15.35 67.17
N LEU A 186 17.44 -14.26 66.91
CA LEU A 186 17.67 -13.10 67.80
C LEU A 186 18.34 -11.94 67.01
N LEU A 187 18.44 -10.79 67.67
CA LEU A 187 18.46 -9.39 67.19
C LEU A 187 19.68 -8.92 66.36
N ILE A 188 19.42 -7.93 65.48
CA ILE A 188 20.34 -7.31 64.49
C ILE A 188 21.50 -6.50 65.10
N ASP A 189 21.46 -6.20 66.40
CA ASP A 189 22.44 -5.30 67.02
C ASP A 189 23.82 -5.96 67.27
N GLU A 190 23.90 -7.29 67.44
CA GLU A 190 25.17 -8.00 67.64
C GLU A 190 25.94 -8.24 66.32
N GLU A 191 25.24 -8.34 65.18
CA GLU A 191 25.87 -8.52 63.86
C GLU A 191 26.49 -7.20 63.36
N ALA A 192 25.90 -6.05 63.68
CA ALA A 192 26.46 -4.74 63.36
C ALA A 192 27.77 -4.45 64.13
N GLU A 193 27.85 -4.88 65.39
CA GLU A 193 29.07 -4.78 66.21
C GLU A 193 30.17 -5.75 65.72
N TRP A 194 29.78 -6.97 65.30
CA TRP A 194 30.70 -7.94 64.70
C TRP A 194 31.28 -7.46 63.36
N ILE A 195 30.44 -6.89 62.47
CA ILE A 195 30.87 -6.33 61.17
C ILE A 195 31.75 -5.08 61.38
N SER A 196 31.43 -4.21 62.34
CA SER A 196 32.26 -3.06 62.70
C SER A 196 33.63 -3.48 63.24
N THR A 197 33.67 -4.55 64.03
CA THR A 197 34.91 -5.13 64.57
C THR A 197 35.76 -5.77 63.47
N MET A 198 35.14 -6.43 62.49
CA MET A 198 35.81 -7.02 61.32
C MET A 198 36.40 -5.97 60.37
N ILE A 199 35.69 -4.84 60.17
CA ILE A 199 36.15 -3.73 59.30
C ILE A 199 37.28 -2.93 59.97
N SER A 200 37.23 -2.74 61.29
CA SER A 200 38.28 -2.01 62.03
C SER A 200 39.65 -2.72 62.09
N GLN A 201 39.72 -4.02 61.79
CA GLN A 201 40.97 -4.80 61.81
C GLN A 201 41.66 -4.97 60.45
N GLY A 202 41.15 -4.32 59.39
CA GLY A 202 41.94 -3.95 58.20
C GLY A 202 42.62 -5.06 57.38
N LYS A 203 42.19 -6.33 57.46
CA LYS A 203 42.84 -7.43 56.71
C LYS A 203 41.94 -8.35 55.88
N TYR A 204 40.62 -8.20 55.89
CA TYR A 204 39.72 -9.15 55.22
C TYR A 204 38.51 -8.52 54.52
N VAL A 205 38.69 -7.36 53.91
CA VAL A 205 37.61 -6.66 53.19
C VAL A 205 37.12 -7.47 51.97
N GLU A 206 38.02 -8.20 51.29
CA GLU A 206 37.68 -9.07 50.13
C GLU A 206 36.75 -10.23 50.52
N LEU A 207 37.08 -10.94 51.60
CA LEU A 207 36.24 -12.04 52.08
C LEU A 207 34.90 -11.56 52.69
N ALA A 208 34.86 -10.35 53.25
CA ALA A 208 33.62 -9.76 53.75
C ALA A 208 32.69 -9.34 52.62
N VAL A 209 33.22 -8.78 51.53
CA VAL A 209 32.42 -8.41 50.35
C VAL A 209 31.97 -9.63 49.56
N GLU A 210 32.82 -10.64 49.36
CA GLU A 210 32.39 -11.94 48.80
C GLU A 210 31.32 -12.61 49.68
N GLY A 211 31.46 -12.53 51.01
CA GLY A 211 30.47 -13.03 51.96
C GLY A 211 29.12 -12.30 51.89
N ILE A 212 29.12 -10.97 51.77
CA ILE A 212 27.90 -10.16 51.63
C ILE A 212 27.24 -10.42 50.27
N VAL A 213 28.00 -10.46 49.18
CA VAL A 213 27.50 -10.78 47.82
C VAL A 213 26.94 -12.20 47.77
N SER A 214 27.64 -13.17 48.37
CA SER A 214 27.15 -14.55 48.49
C SER A 214 25.90 -14.63 49.36
N MET A 215 25.81 -13.88 50.46
CA MET A 215 24.65 -13.89 51.36
C MET A 215 23.40 -13.25 50.72
N LEU A 216 23.59 -12.15 49.97
CA LEU A 216 22.54 -11.49 49.18
C LEU A 216 22.06 -12.35 48.00
N SER A 217 22.96 -13.15 47.42
CA SER A 217 22.65 -14.13 46.38
C SER A 217 21.93 -15.38 46.94
N HIS A 218 22.25 -15.82 48.16
CA HIS A 218 21.74 -17.09 48.72
C HIS A 218 20.37 -16.96 49.42
N ARG A 219 20.02 -15.78 49.97
CA ARG A 219 18.71 -15.52 50.57
C ARG A 219 17.79 -14.81 49.58
N GLY A 220 16.99 -15.54 48.80
CA GLY A 220 16.01 -14.97 47.87
C GLY A 220 15.18 -13.84 48.51
N ILE A 221 15.49 -12.59 48.14
CA ILE A 221 15.03 -11.36 48.80
C ILE A 221 13.53 -11.10 48.56
N ALA A 222 12.92 -11.77 47.57
CA ALA A 222 11.49 -11.69 47.29
C ALA A 222 10.62 -11.99 48.54
N GLY A 223 11.03 -12.93 49.40
CA GLY A 223 10.30 -13.28 50.62
C GLY A 223 10.48 -12.28 51.78
N LEU A 224 11.59 -11.52 51.79
CA LEU A 224 11.88 -10.49 52.80
C LEU A 224 11.24 -9.14 52.43
N LEU A 225 11.25 -8.77 51.15
CA LEU A 225 10.58 -7.55 50.65
C LEU A 225 9.05 -7.62 50.78
N GLN A 226 8.46 -8.81 50.57
CA GLN A 226 7.01 -9.03 50.73
C GLN A 226 6.55 -9.04 52.20
N ARG A 227 7.46 -9.33 53.16
CA ARG A 227 7.18 -9.25 54.60
C ARG A 227 7.44 -7.86 55.17
N ALA A 228 8.48 -7.16 54.71
CA ALA A 228 8.80 -5.80 55.13
C ALA A 228 7.74 -4.78 54.65
N SER A 229 7.18 -4.95 53.44
CA SER A 229 6.09 -4.08 52.95
C SER A 229 4.83 -4.18 53.82
N LYS A 230 4.52 -5.37 54.36
CA LYS A 230 3.39 -5.57 55.30
C LYS A 230 3.60 -4.96 56.68
N ILE A 231 4.85 -4.71 57.09
CA ILE A 231 5.17 -4.15 58.42
C ILE A 231 5.14 -2.62 58.38
N GLU A 232 5.62 -1.98 57.30
CA GLU A 232 5.66 -0.50 57.20
C GLU A 232 4.27 0.13 56.94
N ILE A 233 3.36 -0.59 56.26
CA ILE A 233 1.97 -0.14 55.99
C ILE A 233 1.13 -0.07 57.29
N ARG A 234 1.52 -0.78 58.36
CA ARG A 234 0.88 -0.64 59.69
C ARG A 234 1.48 0.46 60.56
N GLY A 235 2.66 0.99 60.21
CA GLY A 235 3.40 1.95 61.04
C GLY A 235 3.12 3.43 60.75
N ARG A 236 2.69 3.79 59.53
CA ARG A 236 2.40 5.19 59.17
C ARG A 236 0.93 5.54 59.30
N LYS A 237 0.49 5.71 60.55
CA LYS A 237 -0.73 6.48 60.87
C LYS A 237 -0.48 7.68 61.80
N PHE A 238 0.77 8.03 62.09
CA PHE A 238 1.12 9.19 62.90
C PHE A 238 2.43 9.81 62.43
N LEU A 239 2.48 11.15 62.41
CA LEU A 239 3.58 12.08 62.06
C LEU A 239 3.57 12.60 60.62
N ILE A 240 2.68 13.56 60.37
CA ILE A 240 2.94 14.69 59.48
C ILE A 240 3.63 15.73 60.37
N ASP A 241 4.90 16.02 60.10
CA ASP A 241 5.63 17.11 60.74
C ASP A 241 5.77 18.27 59.74
N GLN A 242 5.51 19.47 60.25
CA GLN A 242 5.01 20.62 59.49
C GLN A 242 6.08 21.67 59.16
N ASP A 243 7.38 21.38 59.36
CA ASP A 243 8.43 22.38 59.29
C ASP A 243 9.60 21.97 58.37
N ALA A 244 9.44 22.20 57.06
CA ALA A 244 10.58 22.37 56.16
C ALA A 244 10.21 23.35 55.03
N LYS A 245 10.90 24.49 55.05
CA LYS A 245 10.66 25.71 54.27
C LYS A 245 10.40 25.50 52.78
N GLU A 246 9.31 26.13 52.34
CA GLU A 246 8.99 26.51 50.97
C GLU A 246 10.08 27.40 50.38
N GLU A 247 10.86 26.89 49.44
CA GLU A 247 11.34 27.64 48.27
C GLU A 247 12.06 26.64 47.35
N THR A 248 11.63 26.55 46.08
CA THR A 248 12.17 25.76 44.95
C THR A 248 11.53 24.43 44.53
N LEU A 249 10.26 24.17 44.87
CA LEU A 249 9.51 23.05 44.26
C LEU A 249 8.06 23.43 43.92
N GLN A 250 7.86 24.13 42.79
CA GLN A 250 6.70 23.99 41.88
C GLN A 250 7.00 24.77 40.58
N PRO A 251 6.58 24.28 39.39
CA PRO A 251 5.30 23.64 39.14
C PRO A 251 5.45 22.26 38.48
N VAL A 252 5.16 21.19 39.22
CA VAL A 252 4.87 19.89 38.61
C VAL A 252 3.68 19.28 39.33
N LEU A 253 2.52 19.51 38.72
CA LEU A 253 1.26 18.76 38.81
C LEU A 253 0.32 19.09 39.98
N GLU A 254 -0.85 19.61 39.62
CA GLU A 254 -2.10 19.56 40.39
C GLU A 254 -2.68 18.14 40.19
N TRP A 255 -2.83 17.36 41.27
CA TRP A 255 -3.31 15.96 41.25
C TRP A 255 -4.70 15.79 41.88
N GLU A 256 -5.44 16.88 42.10
CA GLU A 256 -6.63 16.86 42.96
C GLU A 256 -7.84 16.12 42.35
N ASP A 257 -7.81 15.73 41.06
CA ASP A 257 -8.96 15.14 40.35
C ASP A 257 -8.72 13.72 39.78
N CYS A 258 -7.82 12.93 40.34
CA CYS A 258 -7.53 11.56 39.86
C CYS A 258 -8.56 10.53 40.41
N PRO A 259 -9.32 9.80 39.56
CA PRO A 259 -10.27 8.77 40.00
C PRO A 259 -9.62 7.66 40.83
N VAL A 260 -10.40 7.03 41.72
CA VAL A 260 -9.93 5.99 42.65
C VAL A 260 -9.29 4.80 41.92
N GLU A 261 -9.80 4.44 40.75
CA GLU A 261 -9.24 3.35 39.93
C GLU A 261 -7.86 3.69 39.36
N GLU A 262 -7.56 4.98 39.12
CA GLU A 262 -6.24 5.44 38.68
C GLU A 262 -5.23 5.46 39.83
N LEU A 263 -5.70 5.70 41.06
CA LEU A 263 -4.90 5.68 42.28
C LEU A 263 -4.35 4.28 42.60
N ASP A 264 -5.13 3.21 42.39
CA ASP A 264 -4.66 1.83 42.61
C ASP A 264 -3.56 1.41 41.62
N VAL A 265 -3.67 1.87 40.36
CA VAL A 265 -2.62 1.65 39.34
C VAL A 265 -1.35 2.43 39.68
N LEU A 266 -1.51 3.67 40.17
CA LEU A 266 -0.42 4.51 40.65
C LEU A 266 0.24 3.93 41.91
N GLU A 267 -0.52 3.31 42.82
CA GLU A 267 -0.01 2.67 44.04
C GLU A 267 0.91 1.48 43.70
N ASN A 268 0.54 0.67 42.71
CA ASN A 268 1.40 -0.42 42.23
C ASN A 268 2.66 0.08 41.48
N CYS A 269 2.54 1.18 40.72
CA CYS A 269 3.71 1.82 40.11
C CYS A 269 4.62 2.47 41.18
N LEU A 270 4.02 3.00 42.25
CA LEU A 270 4.70 3.49 43.44
C LEU A 270 5.40 2.37 44.17
N ASP A 271 4.85 1.15 44.23
CA ASP A 271 5.52 -0.01 44.82
C ASP A 271 6.77 -0.43 44.06
N LEU A 272 6.74 -0.38 42.72
CA LEU A 272 7.92 -0.57 41.89
C LEU A 272 8.94 0.56 42.11
N ALA A 273 8.49 1.82 42.12
CA ALA A 273 9.35 2.97 42.40
C ALA A 273 9.95 2.92 43.81
N ASN A 274 9.19 2.46 44.81
CA ASN A 274 9.60 2.26 46.19
C ASN A 274 10.57 1.07 46.31
N GLY A 275 10.37 0.02 45.50
CA GLY A 275 11.34 -1.08 45.33
C GLY A 275 12.67 -0.59 44.80
N CYS A 276 12.66 0.19 43.71
CA CYS A 276 13.84 0.85 43.15
C CYS A 276 14.49 1.81 44.16
N LYS A 277 13.70 2.61 44.89
CA LYS A 277 14.20 3.52 45.94
C LYS A 277 14.86 2.75 47.08
N ARG A 278 14.27 1.64 47.55
CA ARG A 278 14.85 0.79 48.59
C ARG A 278 16.17 0.17 48.12
N ALA A 279 16.23 -0.34 46.89
CA ALA A 279 17.46 -0.83 46.30
C ALA A 279 18.54 0.27 46.25
N LEU A 280 18.18 1.48 45.83
CA LEU A 280 19.10 2.63 45.81
C LEU A 280 19.60 3.05 47.20
N VAL A 281 18.75 2.97 48.23
CA VAL A 281 19.16 3.25 49.62
C VAL A 281 20.14 2.17 50.13
N ILE A 282 19.89 0.91 49.80
CA ILE A 282 20.82 -0.19 50.11
C ILE A 282 22.15 0.05 49.39
N PHE A 283 22.12 0.48 48.13
CA PHE A 283 23.32 0.84 47.37
C PHE A 283 24.10 1.99 48.00
N ASP A 284 23.41 3.09 48.35
CA ASP A 284 24.01 4.26 49.01
C ASP A 284 24.63 3.87 50.37
N PHE A 285 23.96 2.99 51.12
CA PHE A 285 24.48 2.46 52.37
C PHE A 285 25.76 1.65 52.14
N ILE A 286 25.78 0.70 51.19
CA ILE A 286 26.98 -0.10 50.92
C ILE A 286 28.13 0.80 50.46
N LEU A 287 27.89 1.78 49.59
CA LEU A 287 28.90 2.75 49.16
C LEU A 287 29.45 3.57 50.34
N SER A 288 28.61 3.96 51.30
CA SER A 288 29.06 4.73 52.48
C SER A 288 29.98 3.93 53.42
N GLN A 289 29.94 2.60 53.36
CA GLN A 289 30.72 1.70 54.23
C GLN A 289 32.00 1.17 53.58
N THR A 290 32.18 1.35 52.26
CA THR A 290 33.37 0.89 51.53
C THR A 290 34.46 1.96 51.49
N PHE A 291 35.66 1.65 51.99
CA PHE A 291 36.80 2.57 52.00
C PHE A 291 37.76 2.29 50.82
N GLY A 292 37.52 2.90 49.67
CA GLY A 292 38.47 2.91 48.54
C GLY A 292 37.83 3.00 47.16
N THR A 293 38.40 3.81 46.26
CA THR A 293 37.90 4.06 44.89
C THR A 293 37.78 2.79 44.04
N ASP A 294 38.66 1.82 44.24
CA ASP A 294 38.66 0.58 43.46
C ASP A 294 37.57 -0.40 43.94
N TYR A 295 37.23 -0.37 45.24
CA TYR A 295 36.19 -1.20 45.84
C TYR A 295 34.76 -0.78 45.45
N HIS A 296 34.55 0.53 45.32
CA HIS A 296 33.28 1.07 44.84
C HIS A 296 32.92 0.52 43.46
N ARG A 297 33.91 0.20 42.62
CA ARG A 297 33.69 -0.33 41.28
C ARG A 297 33.18 -1.76 41.30
N GLU A 298 33.80 -2.64 42.09
CA GLU A 298 33.38 -4.06 42.15
C GLU A 298 32.03 -4.22 42.84
N VAL A 299 31.80 -3.48 43.92
CA VAL A 299 30.48 -3.42 44.58
C VAL A 299 29.43 -2.86 43.63
N ALA A 300 29.76 -1.84 42.83
CA ALA A 300 28.84 -1.32 41.81
C ALA A 300 28.52 -2.36 40.74
N VAL A 301 29.48 -3.18 40.32
CA VAL A 301 29.26 -4.27 39.33
C VAL A 301 28.41 -5.40 39.92
N GLY A 302 28.67 -5.84 41.16
CA GLY A 302 27.87 -6.88 41.81
C GLY A 302 26.44 -6.42 42.12
N PHE A 303 26.29 -5.18 42.59
CA PHE A 303 24.97 -4.57 42.78
C PHE A 303 24.24 -4.36 41.45
N TYR A 304 24.97 -4.00 40.39
CA TYR A 304 24.44 -3.92 39.03
C TYR A 304 23.85 -5.25 38.56
N ASP A 305 24.58 -6.37 38.72
CA ASP A 305 24.10 -7.68 38.30
C ASP A 305 22.87 -8.10 39.12
N TRP A 306 22.90 -7.91 40.43
CA TRP A 306 21.74 -8.18 41.28
C TRP A 306 20.52 -7.32 40.89
N PHE A 307 20.72 -6.02 40.71
CA PHE A 307 19.66 -5.09 40.33
C PHE A 307 19.08 -5.45 38.95
N ARG A 308 19.94 -5.83 38.00
CA ARG A 308 19.57 -6.30 36.66
C ARG A 308 18.73 -7.57 36.69
N TYR A 309 19.13 -8.58 37.48
CA TYR A 309 18.48 -9.90 37.47
C TYR A 309 17.26 -10.00 38.39
N GLU A 310 17.25 -9.28 39.51
CA GLU A 310 16.19 -9.44 40.53
C GLU A 310 15.17 -8.29 40.52
N VAL A 311 15.61 -7.05 40.23
CA VAL A 311 14.74 -5.86 40.28
C VAL A 311 14.27 -5.43 38.90
N CYS A 312 15.17 -5.39 37.91
CA CYS A 312 14.91 -4.92 36.55
C CYS A 312 14.72 -6.04 35.53
N SER A 313 14.66 -7.32 35.94
CA SER A 313 14.45 -8.38 34.96
C SER A 313 13.11 -8.19 34.26
N CYS A 314 13.10 -8.38 32.93
CA CYS A 314 11.89 -8.31 32.13
C CYS A 314 10.78 -9.20 32.72
N LYS A 315 11.14 -10.33 33.35
CA LYS A 315 10.19 -11.22 34.05
C LYS A 315 9.51 -10.59 35.27
N CYS A 316 10.23 -9.82 36.09
CA CYS A 316 9.65 -9.14 37.27
C CYS A 316 8.74 -7.99 36.85
N ILE A 317 9.20 -7.17 35.89
CA ILE A 317 8.43 -6.06 35.32
C ILE A 317 7.18 -6.60 34.63
N LEU A 318 7.34 -7.53 33.68
CA LEU A 318 6.21 -8.16 32.98
C LEU A 318 5.32 -8.96 33.91
N GLY A 319 5.83 -9.56 35.00
CA GLY A 319 5.02 -10.29 35.98
C GLY A 319 4.06 -9.39 36.75
N HIS A 320 4.49 -8.18 37.13
CA HIS A 320 3.59 -7.18 37.72
C HIS A 320 2.54 -6.68 36.71
N PHE A 321 2.90 -6.51 35.43
CA PHE A 321 1.95 -6.09 34.40
C PHE A 321 1.01 -7.20 33.94
N GLN A 322 1.49 -8.43 33.83
CA GLN A 322 0.70 -9.61 33.46
C GLN A 322 -0.39 -9.86 34.51
N TYR A 323 -0.07 -9.69 35.80
CA TYR A 323 -1.06 -9.73 36.87
C TYR A 323 -2.15 -8.65 36.71
N LEU A 324 -1.78 -7.41 36.39
CA LEU A 324 -2.71 -6.29 36.14
C LEU A 324 -3.54 -6.45 34.85
N ILE A 325 -3.04 -7.23 33.90
CA ILE A 325 -3.70 -7.52 32.62
C ILE A 325 -4.67 -8.70 32.79
N ASP A 326 -4.26 -9.73 33.52
CA ASP A 326 -5.05 -10.93 33.77
C ASP A 326 -6.16 -10.68 34.80
N SER A 327 -5.97 -9.74 35.74
CA SER A 327 -7.01 -9.32 36.70
C SER A 327 -8.15 -8.53 36.06
N GLU A 328 -7.94 -7.98 34.86
CA GLU A 328 -8.91 -7.12 34.16
C GLU A 328 -9.05 -7.49 32.68
N ALA A 329 -9.39 -8.76 32.41
CA ALA A 329 -9.64 -9.26 31.06
C ALA A 329 -10.81 -8.57 30.29
N GLN A 330 -11.38 -7.48 30.83
CA GLN A 330 -12.41 -6.62 30.22
C GLN A 330 -12.08 -5.11 30.25
N GLY A 331 -10.87 -4.71 30.68
CA GLY A 331 -10.52 -3.29 30.90
C GLY A 331 -10.52 -2.43 29.63
N ASP A 332 -10.96 -1.17 29.78
CA ASP A 332 -10.93 -0.14 28.74
C ASP A 332 -9.47 0.18 28.35
N PRO A 333 -9.09 0.08 27.07
CA PRO A 333 -7.75 0.44 26.62
C PRO A 333 -7.38 1.91 26.89
N THR A 334 -8.33 2.77 27.25
CA THR A 334 -8.02 4.12 27.74
C THR A 334 -7.19 4.14 29.03
N GLN A 335 -7.10 3.03 29.77
CA GLN A 335 -6.26 2.96 30.96
C GLN A 335 -4.79 2.64 30.65
N TYR A 336 -4.47 2.21 29.42
CA TYR A 336 -3.09 1.99 29.00
C TYR A 336 -2.20 3.23 29.17
N PRO A 337 -2.60 4.46 28.78
CA PRO A 337 -1.77 5.65 28.98
C PRO A 337 -1.40 5.95 30.43
N ILE A 338 -2.24 5.59 31.41
CA ILE A 338 -1.94 5.81 32.83
C ILE A 338 -0.85 4.82 33.28
N ARG A 339 -0.99 3.55 32.89
CA ARG A 339 0.01 2.50 33.13
C ARG A 339 1.35 2.83 32.44
N LEU A 340 1.25 3.34 31.21
CA LEU A 340 2.35 3.83 30.38
C LEU A 340 3.09 4.97 31.07
N ARG A 341 2.35 5.97 31.55
CA ARG A 341 2.89 7.14 32.25
C ARG A 341 3.58 6.75 33.55
N GLY A 342 3.04 5.78 34.29
CA GLY A 342 3.69 5.19 35.46
C GLY A 342 5.04 4.55 35.13
N LEU A 343 5.09 3.75 34.05
CA LEU A 343 6.31 3.08 33.56
C LEU A 343 7.36 4.08 33.10
N THR A 344 6.96 5.08 32.31
CA THR A 344 7.83 6.18 31.85
C THR A 344 8.43 6.94 33.02
N ILE A 345 7.61 7.29 34.02
CA ILE A 345 8.05 7.99 35.23
C ILE A 345 9.03 7.11 36.02
N CYS A 346 8.77 5.82 36.15
CA CYS A 346 9.66 4.89 36.86
C CYS A 346 10.99 4.72 36.15
N ALA A 347 10.99 4.50 34.84
CA ALA A 347 12.19 4.34 34.02
C ALA A 347 13.04 5.62 34.02
N GLU A 348 12.42 6.78 33.85
CA GLU A 348 13.12 8.07 33.84
C GLU A 348 13.65 8.44 35.23
N LYS A 349 12.85 8.27 36.29
CA LYS A 349 13.33 8.50 37.67
C LYS A 349 14.47 7.56 38.04
N LEU A 350 14.41 6.31 37.60
CA LEU A 350 15.49 5.36 37.83
C LEU A 350 16.75 5.79 37.07
N ARG A 351 16.64 6.13 35.79
CA ARG A 351 17.76 6.65 34.99
C ARG A 351 18.42 7.87 35.64
N VAL A 352 17.62 8.87 36.01
CA VAL A 352 18.09 10.10 36.69
C VAL A 352 18.73 9.77 38.04
N ALA A 353 18.13 8.87 38.82
CA ALA A 353 18.64 8.48 40.13
C ALA A 353 19.97 7.71 40.07
N LEU A 354 20.20 6.90 39.04
CA LEU A 354 21.45 6.19 38.80
C LEU A 354 22.55 7.17 38.32
N GLN A 355 22.20 8.14 37.46
CA GLN A 355 23.11 9.20 36.99
C GLN A 355 23.56 10.13 38.12
N ALA A 356 22.63 10.57 38.98
CA ALA A 356 22.93 11.46 40.10
C ALA A 356 23.90 10.86 41.13
N ARG A 357 24.03 9.52 41.17
CA ARG A 357 24.91 8.78 42.08
C ARG A 357 26.29 8.47 41.51
N GLY A 358 26.65 9.09 40.38
CA GLY A 358 27.98 8.97 39.80
C GLY A 358 28.28 7.58 39.22
N MET A 359 27.26 6.77 38.97
CA MET A 359 27.44 5.50 38.27
C MET A 359 27.98 5.80 36.87
N ASP A 360 29.09 5.15 36.50
CA ASP A 360 29.75 5.37 35.20
C ASP A 360 28.71 5.28 34.09
N ILE A 361 28.69 6.31 33.23
CA ILE A 361 27.82 6.39 32.05
C ILE A 361 27.89 5.08 31.26
N ARG A 362 29.06 4.42 31.22
CA ARG A 362 29.25 3.13 30.55
C ARG A 362 28.50 1.97 31.20
N LEU A 363 28.36 1.96 32.53
CA LEU A 363 27.55 0.95 33.24
C LEU A 363 26.06 1.25 33.07
N ALA A 364 25.66 2.52 33.14
CA ALA A 364 24.29 2.92 32.81
C ALA A 364 23.93 2.56 31.36
N GLU A 365 24.84 2.78 30.40
CA GLU A 365 24.74 2.36 29.00
C GLU A 365 24.65 0.84 28.83
N SER A 366 25.15 0.05 29.78
CA SER A 366 25.01 -1.41 29.73
C SER A 366 23.63 -1.92 30.21
N LEU A 367 22.85 -1.11 30.96
CA LEU A 367 21.44 -1.39 31.27
C LEU A 367 20.49 -0.99 30.14
N VAL A 368 20.92 -0.04 29.29
CA VAL A 368 20.12 0.48 28.17
C VAL A 368 19.56 -0.64 27.28
N PRO A 369 20.32 -1.68 26.87
CA PRO A 369 19.78 -2.80 26.09
C PRO A 369 18.65 -3.57 26.77
N ASP A 370 18.69 -3.73 28.10
CA ASP A 370 17.65 -4.46 28.82
C ASP A 370 16.40 -3.61 29.02
N PHE A 371 16.55 -2.29 29.19
CA PHE A 371 15.42 -1.35 29.14
C PHE A 371 14.76 -1.34 27.76
N TYR A 372 15.55 -1.30 26.67
CA TYR A 372 15.00 -1.38 25.32
C TYR A 372 14.28 -2.72 25.07
N ARG A 373 14.81 -3.84 25.58
CA ARG A 373 14.12 -5.14 25.49
C ARG A 373 12.82 -5.16 26.29
N ALA A 374 12.83 -4.63 27.51
CA ALA A 374 11.62 -4.52 28.32
C ALA A 374 10.58 -3.59 27.66
N GLU A 375 11.02 -2.48 27.07
CA GLU A 375 10.20 -1.57 26.28
C GLU A 375 9.61 -2.27 25.06
N GLU A 376 10.41 -3.04 24.32
CA GLU A 376 9.99 -3.81 23.15
C GLU A 376 8.98 -4.91 23.51
N ASP A 377 9.23 -5.68 24.58
CA ASP A 377 8.31 -6.71 25.07
C ASP A 377 6.97 -6.10 25.50
N PHE A 378 7.02 -4.96 26.20
CA PHE A 378 5.83 -4.23 26.60
C PHE A 378 5.10 -3.62 25.40
N ALA A 379 5.82 -3.09 24.42
CA ALA A 379 5.26 -2.58 23.17
C ALA A 379 4.55 -3.67 22.38
N ASN A 380 5.13 -4.87 22.31
CA ASN A 380 4.51 -6.06 21.72
C ASN A 380 3.24 -6.48 22.45
N LEU A 381 3.22 -6.39 23.78
CA LEU A 381 2.04 -6.68 24.59
C LEU A 381 0.92 -5.67 24.30
N CYS A 382 1.22 -4.37 24.39
CA CYS A 382 0.27 -3.29 24.05
C CYS A 382 -0.29 -3.45 22.63
N HIS A 383 0.57 -3.75 21.65
CA HIS A 383 0.15 -4.02 20.28
C HIS A 383 -0.88 -5.15 20.19
N ARG A 384 -0.62 -6.29 20.85
CA ARG A 384 -1.57 -7.43 20.89
C ARG A 384 -2.89 -7.04 21.53
N HIS A 385 -2.86 -6.31 22.65
CA HIS A 385 -4.08 -5.86 23.33
C HIS A 385 -4.91 -4.90 22.49
N ILE A 386 -4.28 -3.93 21.83
CA ILE A 386 -4.95 -3.02 20.88
C ILE A 386 -5.64 -3.81 19.78
N LEU A 387 -4.97 -4.82 19.21
CA LEU A 387 -5.57 -5.66 18.18
C LEU A 387 -6.71 -6.54 18.71
N VAL A 388 -6.62 -7.06 19.92
CA VAL A 388 -7.71 -7.81 20.56
C VAL A 388 -8.91 -6.90 20.83
N TYR A 389 -8.67 -5.70 21.32
CA TYR A 389 -9.71 -4.70 21.54
C TYR A 389 -10.39 -4.30 20.24
N ALA A 390 -9.62 -4.00 19.19
CA ALA A 390 -10.14 -3.73 17.86
C ALA A 390 -10.99 -4.90 17.33
N ARG A 391 -10.55 -6.15 17.52
CA ARG A 391 -11.38 -7.33 17.18
C ARG A 391 -12.69 -7.36 17.96
N ASN A 392 -12.69 -6.99 19.23
CA ASN A 392 -13.90 -6.97 20.06
C ASN A 392 -14.89 -5.89 19.59
N ILE A 393 -14.41 -4.69 19.24
CA ILE A 393 -15.25 -3.67 18.57
C ILE A 393 -15.86 -4.27 17.31
N LEU A 394 -15.04 -4.88 16.45
CA LEU A 394 -15.47 -5.44 15.17
C LEU A 394 -16.41 -6.64 15.27
N LYS A 395 -16.36 -7.43 16.35
CA LYS A 395 -17.33 -8.52 16.59
C LYS A 395 -18.76 -8.02 16.73
N SER A 396 -18.94 -6.80 17.21
CA SER A 396 -20.26 -6.17 17.38
C SER A 396 -20.77 -5.45 16.15
N ILE A 397 -20.04 -5.47 15.03
CA ILE A 397 -20.39 -4.69 13.85
C ILE A 397 -21.77 -5.11 13.33
N SER A 398 -22.67 -4.14 13.23
CA SER A 398 -24.00 -4.32 12.69
C SER A 398 -24.26 -3.26 11.64
N PHE A 399 -24.76 -3.69 10.48
CA PHE A 399 -25.23 -2.81 9.41
C PHE A 399 -26.72 -2.47 9.54
N SER A 400 -27.34 -2.80 10.68
CA SER A 400 -28.74 -2.41 10.99
C SER A 400 -28.87 -0.89 11.13
N GLN A 401 -30.03 -0.33 10.77
CA GLN A 401 -30.28 1.12 10.85
C GLN A 401 -29.99 1.70 12.24
N ASP A 402 -30.30 0.97 13.31
CA ASP A 402 -30.04 1.39 14.70
C ASP A 402 -28.54 1.48 15.03
N GLY A 403 -27.67 0.84 14.24
CA GLY A 403 -26.22 0.87 14.39
C GLY A 403 -25.52 1.94 13.55
N LEU A 404 -26.26 2.66 12.72
CA LEU A 404 -25.71 3.70 11.83
C LEU A 404 -25.73 5.06 12.49
N VAL A 405 -24.65 5.80 12.30
CA VAL A 405 -24.48 7.17 12.80
C VAL A 405 -24.27 8.10 11.62
N ASP A 406 -24.98 9.22 11.61
CA ASP A 406 -24.75 10.30 10.64
C ASP A 406 -23.47 11.04 11.01
N VAL A 407 -22.44 10.91 10.17
CA VAL A 407 -21.24 11.76 10.27
C VAL A 407 -21.62 13.12 9.72
N SER A 408 -21.99 14.06 10.58
CA SER A 408 -22.12 15.45 10.16
C SER A 408 -20.73 16.06 9.91
N SER A 409 -20.66 17.12 9.12
CA SER A 409 -19.43 17.92 9.01
C SER A 409 -18.95 18.47 10.36
N SER A 410 -19.82 18.48 11.37
CA SER A 410 -19.49 18.86 12.75
C SER A 410 -18.88 17.76 13.60
N PHE A 411 -18.90 16.49 13.16
CA PHE A 411 -18.28 15.39 13.91
C PHE A 411 -16.76 15.60 14.08
N LEU A 412 -16.10 16.19 13.08
CA LEU A 412 -14.70 16.59 13.15
C LEU A 412 -14.48 18.03 13.66
N SER A 413 -15.56 18.82 13.82
CA SER A 413 -15.47 20.24 14.11
C SER A 413 -16.13 20.67 15.42
N SER A 414 -16.71 19.76 16.20
CA SER A 414 -17.27 20.08 17.53
C SER A 414 -16.11 20.36 18.50
N PRO A 415 -15.92 21.61 18.94
CA PRO A 415 -14.81 21.97 19.82
C PRO A 415 -15.06 21.59 21.28
N ARG A 416 -16.25 21.07 21.63
CA ARG A 416 -16.74 21.15 23.02
C ARG A 416 -16.67 19.86 23.83
N ASP A 417 -16.63 18.66 23.26
CA ASP A 417 -16.75 17.43 24.10
C ASP A 417 -15.85 16.24 23.74
N VAL A 418 -14.96 16.31 22.74
CA VAL A 418 -14.01 15.21 22.47
C VAL A 418 -12.65 15.77 22.09
N CYS A 419 -11.69 15.64 23.01
CA CYS A 419 -10.24 15.39 22.91
C CYS A 419 -9.39 15.80 21.67
N TRP A 420 -9.89 16.53 20.67
CA TRP A 420 -9.13 16.96 19.50
C TRP A 420 -8.42 18.31 19.71
N THR A 421 -8.55 18.92 20.89
CA THR A 421 -7.99 20.22 21.26
C THR A 421 -6.59 20.14 21.88
N GLY A 422 -5.78 19.16 21.44
CA GLY A 422 -4.34 19.27 21.62
C GLY A 422 -3.86 20.54 20.90
N LYS A 423 -3.22 21.48 21.62
CA LYS A 423 -2.67 22.78 21.16
C LYS A 423 -1.71 22.70 19.94
N LEU A 424 -1.55 21.55 19.30
CA LEU A 424 -0.59 21.27 18.26
C LEU A 424 -1.07 21.57 16.83
N VAL A 425 -2.39 21.75 16.60
CA VAL A 425 -2.92 22.15 15.27
C VAL A 425 -4.06 23.14 15.42
N ASP A 426 -3.91 24.33 14.84
CA ASP A 426 -5.03 25.27 14.73
C ASP A 426 -6.15 24.62 13.91
N ALA A 427 -7.38 24.62 14.46
CA ALA A 427 -8.56 24.06 13.80
C ALA A 427 -8.84 24.67 12.40
N GLU A 428 -8.21 25.80 12.07
CA GLU A 428 -8.26 26.42 10.74
C GLU A 428 -7.43 25.67 9.68
N GLU A 429 -6.28 25.08 10.04
CA GLU A 429 -5.41 24.37 9.08
C GLU A 429 -5.98 23.03 8.62
N LEU A 430 -6.86 22.41 9.43
CA LEU A 430 -7.53 21.14 9.09
C LEU A 430 -8.84 21.32 8.31
N ARG A 431 -9.33 22.56 8.12
CA ARG A 431 -10.57 22.86 7.36
C ARG A 431 -10.63 22.29 5.92
N PRO A 432 -9.52 22.15 5.16
CA PRO A 432 -9.57 21.55 3.81
C PRO A 432 -9.99 20.07 3.80
N PHE A 433 -9.92 19.40 4.95
CA PHE A 433 -10.15 17.96 5.11
C PHE A 433 -11.50 17.66 5.75
N SER A 434 -12.57 18.28 5.26
CA SER A 434 -13.92 17.90 5.70
C SER A 434 -14.32 16.56 5.09
N PHE A 435 -14.65 15.58 5.94
CA PHE A 435 -15.29 14.35 5.50
C PHE A 435 -16.75 14.64 5.12
N PRO A 436 -17.24 14.18 3.95
CA PRO A 436 -18.58 14.50 3.52
C PRO A 436 -19.63 13.84 4.40
N ALA A 437 -20.77 14.51 4.56
CA ALA A 437 -21.86 13.98 5.37
C ALA A 437 -22.41 12.66 4.78
N CYS A 438 -22.37 11.59 5.57
CA CYS A 438 -22.85 10.26 5.21
C CYS A 438 -23.06 9.37 6.46
N LYS A 439 -23.72 8.23 6.27
CA LYS A 439 -23.96 7.23 7.32
C LYS A 439 -22.81 6.24 7.38
N VAL A 440 -22.30 6.01 8.60
CA VAL A 440 -21.23 5.03 8.90
C VAL A 440 -21.66 4.15 10.08
N THR A 441 -20.98 3.02 10.28
CA THR A 441 -21.23 2.19 11.47
C THR A 441 -20.66 2.85 12.72
N ARG A 442 -21.33 2.65 13.86
CA ARG A 442 -20.82 3.09 15.18
C ARG A 442 -19.42 2.55 15.48
N GLN A 443 -19.13 1.32 15.04
CA GLN A 443 -17.83 0.68 15.23
C GLN A 443 -16.70 1.38 14.46
N SER A 444 -16.97 1.89 13.26
CA SER A 444 -15.97 2.67 12.51
C SER A 444 -15.62 3.98 13.23
N ILE A 445 -16.61 4.62 13.86
CA ILE A 445 -16.42 5.80 14.71
C ILE A 445 -15.62 5.44 15.96
N GLU A 446 -15.99 4.38 16.67
CA GLU A 446 -15.30 3.93 17.87
C GLU A 446 -13.83 3.58 17.60
N LEU A 447 -13.55 2.91 16.48
CA LEU A 447 -12.17 2.64 16.03
C LEU A 447 -11.41 3.92 15.71
N SER A 448 -12.06 4.92 15.08
CA SER A 448 -11.42 6.21 14.80
C SER A 448 -11.07 6.99 16.07
N GLN A 449 -11.94 6.96 17.08
CA GLN A 449 -11.72 7.59 18.39
C GLN A 449 -10.61 6.86 19.15
N THR A 450 -10.61 5.53 19.11
CA THR A 450 -9.56 4.70 19.72
C THR A 450 -8.20 4.97 19.07
N ALA A 451 -8.15 5.10 17.74
CA ALA A 451 -6.93 5.44 17.02
C ALA A 451 -6.36 6.80 17.44
N ASP A 452 -7.22 7.81 17.63
CA ASP A 452 -6.78 9.13 18.06
C ASP A 452 -6.20 9.08 19.49
N LYS A 453 -6.88 8.40 20.42
CA LYS A 453 -6.35 8.19 21.78
C LYS A 453 -4.98 7.51 21.77
N ILE A 454 -4.85 6.39 21.05
CA ILE A 454 -3.57 5.68 20.92
C ILE A 454 -2.49 6.57 20.29
N PHE A 455 -2.86 7.43 19.34
CA PHE A 455 -1.91 8.37 18.73
C PHE A 455 -1.43 9.43 19.73
N GLN A 456 -2.32 9.94 20.58
CA GLN A 456 -1.95 10.85 21.67
C GLN A 456 -1.02 10.16 22.67
N ASP A 457 -1.30 8.91 23.04
CA ASP A 457 -0.48 8.13 23.95
C ASP A 457 0.90 7.82 23.35
N ALA A 458 0.94 7.51 22.07
CA ALA A 458 2.18 7.34 21.34
C ALA A 458 3.00 8.64 21.32
N ASN A 459 2.36 9.79 21.11
CA ASN A 459 3.04 11.08 21.17
C ASN A 459 3.63 11.34 22.57
N ILE A 460 2.89 11.04 23.64
CA ILE A 460 3.41 11.12 25.02
C ILE A 460 4.63 10.19 25.19
N CYS A 461 4.59 8.96 24.70
CA CYS A 461 5.75 8.05 24.75
C CYS A 461 6.97 8.63 24.05
N LEU A 462 6.78 9.11 22.82
CA LEU A 462 7.85 9.65 21.99
C LEU A 462 8.48 10.91 22.64
N GLN A 463 7.66 11.77 23.25
CA GLN A 463 8.14 12.95 23.99
C GLN A 463 8.97 12.59 25.23
N ASN A 464 8.74 11.41 25.82
CA ASN A 464 9.48 10.91 26.97
C ASN A 464 10.61 9.92 26.61
N ASN A 465 11.11 9.96 25.37
CA ASN A 465 12.17 9.08 24.86
C ASN A 465 11.85 7.57 24.85
N LEU A 466 10.58 7.17 24.92
CA LEU A 466 10.14 5.79 24.69
C LEU A 466 9.85 5.58 23.18
N SER A 467 10.93 5.59 22.39
CA SER A 467 10.86 5.59 20.93
C SER A 467 10.30 4.28 20.36
N VAL A 468 10.66 3.14 20.94
CA VAL A 468 10.21 1.82 20.49
C VAL A 468 8.72 1.70 20.75
N LEU A 469 8.29 1.94 21.98
CA LEU A 469 6.90 1.84 22.39
C LEU A 469 5.99 2.81 21.62
N GLY A 470 6.39 4.08 21.51
CA GLY A 470 5.65 5.06 20.71
C GLY A 470 5.52 4.64 19.25
N SER A 471 6.58 4.08 18.65
CA SER A 471 6.55 3.60 17.26
C SER A 471 5.64 2.38 17.06
N PHE A 472 5.60 1.47 18.03
CA PHE A 472 4.72 0.29 18.03
C PHE A 472 3.26 0.65 18.24
N LEU A 473 2.95 1.65 19.08
CA LEU A 473 1.58 2.14 19.25
C LEU A 473 1.05 2.74 17.93
N ILE A 474 1.89 3.52 17.22
CA ILE A 474 1.54 4.06 15.89
C ILE A 474 1.33 2.94 14.87
N GLU A 475 2.19 1.92 14.90
CA GLU A 475 2.02 0.73 14.06
C GLU A 475 0.74 -0.04 14.37
N SER A 476 0.36 -0.11 15.65
CA SER A 476 -0.87 -0.75 16.11
C SER A 476 -2.11 -0.08 15.53
N ILE A 477 -2.11 1.25 15.38
CA ILE A 477 -3.20 1.98 14.72
C ILE A 477 -3.33 1.54 13.26
N ARG A 478 -2.20 1.43 12.55
CA ARG A 478 -2.18 1.00 11.14
C ARG A 478 -2.76 -0.41 11.00
N GLU A 479 -2.29 -1.35 11.81
CA GLU A 479 -2.78 -2.74 11.77
C GLU A 479 -4.23 -2.85 12.25
N MET A 480 -4.68 -2.02 13.18
CA MET A 480 -6.09 -1.94 13.60
C MET A 480 -7.00 -1.54 12.43
N PHE A 481 -6.62 -0.55 11.63
CA PHE A 481 -7.37 -0.17 10.44
C PHE A 481 -7.32 -1.22 9.33
N LEU A 482 -6.17 -1.89 9.15
CA LEU A 482 -6.07 -3.01 8.21
C LEU A 482 -6.91 -4.22 8.68
N LEU A 483 -7.04 -4.41 9.98
CA LEU A 483 -7.87 -5.45 10.58
C LEU A 483 -9.36 -5.21 10.29
N TYR A 484 -9.83 -3.95 10.30
CA TYR A 484 -11.23 -3.61 9.96
C TYR A 484 -11.65 -4.25 8.64
N TYR A 485 -10.94 -3.96 7.53
CA TYR A 485 -11.38 -4.49 6.23
C TYR A 485 -11.19 -6.01 6.15
N ARG A 486 -10.13 -6.58 6.75
CA ARG A 486 -9.91 -8.05 6.75
C ARG A 486 -11.04 -8.79 7.46
N VAL A 487 -11.47 -8.31 8.63
CA VAL A 487 -12.51 -8.96 9.43
C VAL A 487 -13.89 -8.71 8.84
N VAL A 488 -14.21 -7.47 8.48
CA VAL A 488 -15.55 -7.12 7.97
C VAL A 488 -15.80 -7.73 6.60
N SER A 489 -14.81 -7.68 5.69
CA SER A 489 -14.97 -8.32 4.36
C SER A 489 -15.12 -9.84 4.45
N ALA A 490 -14.49 -10.50 5.41
CA ALA A 490 -14.59 -11.94 5.62
C ALA A 490 -15.90 -12.35 6.31
N ASN A 491 -16.22 -11.72 7.45
CA ASN A 491 -17.37 -12.08 8.27
C ASN A 491 -18.70 -11.64 7.65
N CYS A 492 -18.72 -10.50 6.96
CA CYS A 492 -19.92 -9.93 6.35
C CYS A 492 -19.97 -10.12 4.84
N TYR A 493 -19.14 -11.01 4.26
CA TYR A 493 -19.05 -11.20 2.80
C TYR A 493 -20.41 -11.42 2.13
N ASN A 494 -21.24 -12.29 2.69
CA ASN A 494 -22.54 -12.63 2.11
C ASN A 494 -23.48 -11.41 2.13
N LEU A 495 -23.52 -10.66 3.23
CA LEU A 495 -24.29 -9.42 3.35
C LEU A 495 -23.78 -8.36 2.37
N LEU A 496 -22.47 -8.16 2.31
CA LEU A 496 -21.82 -7.23 1.37
C LEU A 496 -22.09 -7.62 -0.09
N LYS A 497 -22.32 -8.89 -0.39
CA LYS A 497 -22.66 -9.35 -1.74
C LYS A 497 -24.14 -9.12 -2.07
N SER A 498 -25.05 -9.32 -1.12
CA SER A 498 -26.51 -9.32 -1.37
C SER A 498 -27.21 -7.99 -1.10
N ASP A 499 -26.73 -7.20 -0.14
CA ASP A 499 -27.41 -5.98 0.32
C ASP A 499 -26.70 -4.70 -0.13
N LEU A 500 -27.42 -3.88 -0.90
CA LEU A 500 -26.93 -2.61 -1.44
C LEU A 500 -26.67 -1.56 -0.34
N VAL A 501 -27.46 -1.58 0.74
CA VAL A 501 -27.29 -0.63 1.85
C VAL A 501 -25.99 -0.93 2.60
N THR A 502 -25.78 -2.20 2.96
CA THR A 502 -24.53 -2.67 3.58
C THR A 502 -23.30 -2.32 2.73
N GLN A 503 -23.38 -2.42 1.40
CA GLN A 503 -22.28 -2.01 0.51
C GLN A 503 -21.97 -0.51 0.60
N ALA A 504 -23.00 0.34 0.62
CA ALA A 504 -22.82 1.78 0.70
C ALA A 504 -22.23 2.21 2.05
N VAL A 505 -22.72 1.62 3.15
CA VAL A 505 -22.19 1.88 4.49
C VAL A 505 -20.75 1.39 4.61
N TYR A 506 -20.44 0.18 4.16
CA TYR A 506 -19.07 -0.35 4.17
C TYR A 506 -18.10 0.50 3.35
N HIS A 507 -18.56 1.03 2.21
CA HIS A 507 -17.81 2.02 1.44
C HIS A 507 -17.49 3.26 2.27
N ASN A 508 -18.49 3.83 2.95
CA ASN A 508 -18.31 5.02 3.78
C ASN A 508 -17.36 4.76 4.96
N ASP A 509 -17.51 3.64 5.66
CA ASP A 509 -16.63 3.25 6.77
C ASP A 509 -15.16 3.16 6.32
N CYS A 510 -14.91 2.48 5.19
CA CYS A 510 -13.56 2.37 4.64
C CYS A 510 -12.99 3.75 4.27
N PHE A 511 -13.80 4.63 3.69
CA PHE A 511 -13.38 5.98 3.32
C PHE A 511 -13.18 6.89 4.53
N LEU A 512 -13.96 6.72 5.60
CA LEU A 512 -13.78 7.40 6.88
C LEU A 512 -12.45 6.99 7.50
N LEU A 513 -12.19 5.69 7.65
CA LEU A 513 -10.93 5.20 8.22
C LEU A 513 -9.71 5.60 7.35
N ALA A 514 -9.86 5.60 6.02
CA ALA A 514 -8.82 6.08 5.13
C ALA A 514 -8.59 7.60 5.26
N HIS A 515 -9.65 8.37 5.54
CA HIS A 515 -9.55 9.80 5.82
C HIS A 515 -8.81 10.05 7.14
N ILE A 516 -9.10 9.28 8.18
CA ILE A 516 -8.37 9.32 9.46
C ILE A 516 -6.89 8.97 9.25
N CYS A 517 -6.56 7.97 8.44
CA CYS A 517 -5.17 7.67 8.07
C CYS A 517 -4.45 8.89 7.48
N CYS A 518 -5.11 9.66 6.59
CA CYS A 518 -4.53 10.89 6.05
C CYS A 518 -4.33 11.97 7.13
N ILE A 519 -5.29 12.14 8.05
CA ILE A 519 -5.16 13.08 9.17
C ILE A 519 -3.97 12.71 10.05
N LEU A 520 -3.83 11.43 10.42
CA LEU A 520 -2.72 10.95 11.23
C LEU A 520 -1.37 11.15 10.53
N GLU A 521 -1.31 10.89 9.22
CA GLU A 521 -0.10 11.14 8.42
C GLU A 521 0.30 12.62 8.44
N MET A 522 -0.66 13.53 8.30
CA MET A 522 -0.42 14.98 8.35
C MET A 522 -0.01 15.47 9.74
N ARG A 523 -0.33 14.73 10.81
CA ARG A 523 0.08 15.06 12.18
C ARG A 523 1.51 14.64 12.51
N LYS A 524 2.10 13.70 11.77
CA LYS A 524 3.47 13.23 12.04
C LYS A 524 4.53 14.33 12.01
N PRO A 525 4.53 15.30 11.07
CA PRO A 525 5.52 16.37 11.07
C PRO A 525 5.50 17.24 12.34
N LEU A 526 4.32 17.42 12.94
CA LEU A 526 4.14 18.21 14.17
C LEU A 526 4.63 17.47 15.40
N VAL A 527 4.40 16.16 15.44
CA VAL A 527 5.02 15.31 16.48
C VAL A 527 6.54 15.34 16.31
N ARG A 528 7.02 15.19 15.08
CA ARG A 528 8.46 15.14 14.73
C ARG A 528 9.24 16.36 15.22
N SER A 529 8.68 17.57 15.22
CA SER A 529 9.41 18.77 15.69
C SER A 529 9.79 18.73 17.16
N HIS A 530 9.17 17.85 17.95
CA HIS A 530 9.44 17.68 19.37
C HIS A 530 10.25 16.41 19.70
N LEU A 531 10.68 15.65 18.70
CA LEU A 531 11.38 14.37 18.88
C LEU A 531 12.88 14.47 18.62
N ASN A 532 13.63 13.61 19.30
CA ASN A 532 15.02 13.33 18.94
C ASN A 532 15.11 12.63 17.57
N GLU A 533 16.30 12.63 16.95
CA GLU A 533 16.50 12.13 15.58
C GLU A 533 16.13 10.64 15.43
N GLU A 534 16.41 9.84 16.47
CA GLU A 534 16.08 8.41 16.52
C GLU A 534 14.56 8.19 16.51
N ALA A 535 13.82 8.78 17.43
CA ALA A 535 12.36 8.70 17.51
C ALA A 535 11.69 9.26 16.25
N ALA A 536 12.23 10.34 15.68
CA ALA A 536 11.80 10.87 14.38
C ALA A 536 12.00 9.85 13.24
N SER A 537 13.11 9.11 13.23
CA SER A 537 13.38 8.06 12.23
C SER A 537 12.39 6.90 12.34
N HIS A 538 12.03 6.48 13.56
CA HIS A 538 11.02 5.45 13.80
C HIS A 538 9.63 5.89 13.34
N LEU A 539 9.24 7.14 13.63
CA LEU A 539 7.98 7.73 13.19
C LEU A 539 7.85 7.76 11.66
N ASN A 540 8.95 8.07 10.95
CA ASN A 540 8.97 8.14 9.48
C ASN A 540 8.89 6.76 8.80
N ARG A 541 9.22 5.66 9.49
CA ARG A 541 9.10 4.31 8.93
C ARG A 541 7.66 3.83 8.83
N GLN A 542 6.78 4.39 9.66
CA GLN A 542 5.36 4.07 9.60
C GLN A 542 4.72 4.87 8.48
N ASP A 543 3.94 4.22 7.61
CA ASP A 543 3.24 4.88 6.51
C ASP A 543 1.75 4.54 6.57
N PHE A 544 0.93 5.51 7.00
CA PHE A 544 -0.52 5.34 7.04
C PHE A 544 -1.13 5.36 5.63
N MET A 545 -0.39 5.81 4.61
CA MET A 545 -0.88 5.84 3.23
C MET A 545 -1.06 4.44 2.65
N ILE A 546 -0.30 3.45 3.12
CA ILE A 546 -0.53 2.04 2.75
C ILE A 546 -1.91 1.58 3.23
N ALA A 547 -2.26 1.86 4.49
CA ALA A 547 -3.58 1.52 5.04
C ALA A 547 -4.70 2.31 4.35
N CYS A 548 -4.49 3.61 4.14
CA CYS A 548 -5.41 4.48 3.40
C CYS A 548 -5.71 3.92 1.99
N PHE A 549 -4.67 3.56 1.24
CA PHE A 549 -4.83 3.00 -0.11
C PHE A 549 -5.61 1.68 -0.10
N ARG A 550 -5.26 0.77 0.82
CA ARG A 550 -5.94 -0.54 0.95
C ARG A 550 -7.41 -0.39 1.30
N LEU A 551 -7.73 0.45 2.28
CA LEU A 551 -9.12 0.75 2.67
C LEU A 551 -9.93 1.33 1.52
N ARG A 552 -9.40 2.32 0.78
CA ARG A 552 -10.10 2.91 -0.37
C ARG A 552 -10.33 1.91 -1.49
N CYS A 553 -9.34 1.07 -1.79
CA CYS A 553 -9.48 0.03 -2.80
C CYS A 553 -10.57 -0.97 -2.41
N GLU A 554 -10.55 -1.44 -1.16
CA GLU A 554 -11.49 -2.43 -0.67
C GLU A 554 -12.92 -1.88 -0.60
N GLY A 555 -13.10 -0.69 -0.02
CA GLY A 555 -14.40 -0.01 0.07
C GLY A 555 -14.99 0.33 -1.30
N SER A 556 -14.17 0.50 -2.33
CA SER A 556 -14.65 0.73 -3.71
C SER A 556 -15.01 -0.56 -4.44
N SER A 557 -14.49 -1.71 -4.00
CA SER A 557 -14.56 -2.97 -4.77
C SER A 557 -15.99 -3.52 -4.86
N PHE A 558 -16.72 -3.57 -3.74
CA PHE A 558 -18.10 -4.07 -3.71
C PHE A 558 -19.07 -3.14 -4.43
N LEU A 559 -18.92 -1.84 -4.21
CA LEU A 559 -19.70 -0.82 -4.93
C LEU A 559 -19.49 -0.93 -6.45
N SER A 560 -18.22 -1.09 -6.87
CA SER A 560 -17.87 -1.27 -8.28
C SER A 560 -18.42 -2.57 -8.88
N LYS A 561 -18.45 -3.66 -8.11
CA LYS A 561 -19.06 -4.93 -8.53
C LYS A 561 -20.57 -4.79 -8.73
N SER A 562 -21.27 -4.14 -7.82
CA SER A 562 -22.72 -3.91 -7.95
C SER A 562 -23.03 -2.96 -9.09
N ILE A 563 -22.25 -1.88 -9.26
CA ILE A 563 -22.31 -1.03 -10.44
C ILE A 563 -22.13 -1.89 -11.69
N SER A 564 -21.10 -2.74 -11.77
CA SER A 564 -20.86 -3.63 -12.92
C SER A 564 -22.01 -4.61 -13.15
N ALA A 565 -22.57 -5.23 -12.10
CA ALA A 565 -23.68 -6.15 -12.23
C ALA A 565 -24.95 -5.45 -12.74
N THR A 566 -25.24 -4.23 -12.25
CA THR A 566 -26.32 -3.39 -12.80
C THR A 566 -26.04 -3.00 -14.24
N LYS A 567 -24.78 -2.68 -14.57
CA LYS A 567 -24.36 -2.41 -15.93
C LYS A 567 -24.63 -3.60 -16.86
N ASP A 568 -24.23 -4.80 -16.45
CA ASP A 568 -24.41 -6.04 -17.21
C ASP A 568 -25.90 -6.41 -17.32
N ALA A 569 -26.69 -6.20 -16.26
CA ALA A 569 -28.14 -6.42 -16.28
C ALA A 569 -28.85 -5.46 -17.25
N ILE A 570 -28.50 -4.16 -17.23
CA ILE A 570 -29.02 -3.18 -18.18
C ILE A 570 -28.62 -3.58 -19.60
N TYR A 571 -27.34 -3.92 -19.82
CA TYR A 571 -26.85 -4.37 -21.13
C TYR A 571 -27.59 -5.62 -21.63
N ALA A 572 -27.80 -6.62 -20.77
CA ALA A 572 -28.55 -7.84 -21.10
C ALA A 572 -30.01 -7.56 -21.45
N CYS A 573 -30.68 -6.67 -20.71
CA CYS A 573 -32.04 -6.24 -21.03
C CYS A 573 -32.09 -5.53 -22.40
N VAL A 574 -31.15 -4.63 -22.65
CA VAL A 574 -31.07 -3.84 -23.89
C VAL A 574 -30.72 -4.71 -25.10
N THR A 575 -29.82 -5.69 -24.97
CA THR A 575 -29.45 -6.63 -26.04
C THR A 575 -30.53 -7.67 -26.31
N LYS A 576 -31.18 -8.20 -25.27
CA LYS A 576 -32.33 -9.10 -25.43
C LYS A 576 -33.49 -8.43 -26.16
N ALA A 577 -33.61 -7.11 -26.08
CA ALA A 577 -34.57 -6.35 -26.87
C ALA A 577 -34.29 -6.42 -28.39
N THR A 578 -33.03 -6.60 -28.80
CA THR A 578 -32.59 -6.66 -30.20
C THR A 578 -32.35 -8.07 -30.74
N GLU A 579 -32.14 -9.07 -29.88
CA GLU A 579 -31.88 -10.45 -30.29
C GLU A 579 -33.18 -11.20 -30.67
N GLY A 580 -33.25 -11.76 -31.89
CA GLY A 580 -34.24 -12.79 -32.23
C GLY A 580 -35.42 -12.40 -33.11
N GLY A 581 -35.20 -11.69 -34.22
CA GLY A 581 -36.19 -11.68 -35.30
C GLY A 581 -35.66 -11.02 -36.56
N SER A 582 -35.53 -11.79 -37.64
CA SER A 582 -35.72 -11.23 -38.98
C SER A 582 -37.03 -10.45 -38.95
N PHE A 583 -37.05 -9.20 -39.40
CA PHE A 583 -38.23 -8.32 -39.39
C PHE A 583 -39.42 -8.84 -40.23
N GLU A 584 -39.31 -10.05 -40.76
CA GLU A 584 -40.36 -10.74 -41.50
C GLU A 584 -41.43 -11.32 -40.55
N VAL A 585 -42.59 -10.64 -40.56
CA VAL A 585 -43.95 -11.18 -40.34
C VAL A 585 -44.56 -11.13 -38.92
N CYS A 586 -43.86 -10.74 -37.86
CA CYS A 586 -44.52 -10.57 -36.55
C CYS A 586 -45.03 -9.13 -36.32
N TYR A 587 -46.33 -8.95 -36.04
CA TYR A 587 -47.02 -7.66 -35.83
C TYR A 587 -46.15 -6.59 -35.13
N GLN A 588 -45.98 -5.41 -35.75
CA GLN A 588 -45.14 -4.29 -35.29
C GLN A 588 -45.32 -3.91 -33.80
N THR A 589 -46.50 -4.18 -33.22
CA THR A 589 -46.82 -3.97 -31.80
C THR A 589 -46.07 -4.92 -30.85
N SER A 590 -45.76 -6.15 -31.25
CA SER A 590 -45.08 -7.15 -30.39
C SER A 590 -43.63 -6.77 -30.07
N ILE A 591 -42.87 -6.31 -31.07
CA ILE A 591 -41.46 -5.93 -30.92
C ILE A 591 -41.32 -4.66 -30.07
N MET A 592 -42.14 -3.65 -30.34
CA MET A 592 -42.13 -2.41 -29.54
C MET A 592 -42.47 -2.68 -28.08
N ASN A 593 -43.44 -3.55 -27.80
CA ASN A 593 -43.76 -3.96 -26.44
C ASN A 593 -42.59 -4.71 -25.77
N ARG A 594 -41.83 -5.53 -26.50
CA ARG A 594 -40.64 -6.21 -25.97
C ARG A 594 -39.53 -5.24 -25.64
N ILE A 595 -39.26 -4.27 -26.52
CA ILE A 595 -38.28 -3.20 -26.28
C ILE A 595 -38.69 -2.39 -25.06
N GLN A 596 -39.95 -1.93 -25.01
CA GLN A 596 -40.46 -1.15 -23.89
C GLN A 596 -40.32 -1.88 -22.55
N ARG A 597 -40.76 -3.14 -22.45
CA ARG A 597 -40.60 -3.94 -21.21
C ARG A 597 -39.13 -4.10 -20.80
N SER A 598 -38.23 -4.23 -21.77
CA SER A 598 -36.80 -4.39 -21.50
C SER A 598 -36.18 -3.09 -20.97
N LEU A 599 -36.60 -1.93 -21.51
CA LEU A 599 -36.20 -0.61 -21.02
C LEU A 599 -36.79 -0.31 -19.64
N GLU A 600 -38.04 -0.70 -19.40
CA GLU A 600 -38.67 -0.61 -18.08
C GLU A 600 -37.91 -1.45 -17.03
N ALA A 601 -37.52 -2.69 -17.37
CA ALA A 601 -36.71 -3.53 -16.48
C ALA A 601 -35.32 -2.94 -16.19
N ALA A 602 -34.66 -2.39 -17.20
CA ALA A 602 -33.38 -1.70 -17.04
C ALA A 602 -33.51 -0.42 -16.19
N SER A 603 -34.60 0.33 -16.37
CA SER A 603 -34.94 1.49 -15.56
C SER A 603 -35.14 1.14 -14.09
N LEU A 604 -35.91 0.09 -13.81
CA LEU A 604 -36.17 -0.36 -12.44
C LEU A 604 -34.86 -0.76 -11.75
N SER A 605 -33.94 -1.39 -12.48
CA SER A 605 -32.61 -1.75 -11.96
C SER A 605 -31.77 -0.51 -11.61
N LEU A 606 -31.79 0.51 -12.47
CA LEU A 606 -31.11 1.79 -12.21
C LEU A 606 -31.73 2.54 -11.02
N GLU A 607 -33.06 2.59 -10.97
CA GLU A 607 -33.81 3.28 -9.92
C GLU A 607 -33.61 2.62 -8.56
N SER A 608 -33.78 1.30 -8.49
CA SER A 608 -33.59 0.51 -7.27
C SER A 608 -32.22 0.76 -6.64
N LEU A 609 -31.16 0.76 -7.45
CA LEU A 609 -29.81 1.03 -6.99
C LEU A 609 -29.64 2.46 -6.43
N LEU A 610 -30.06 3.47 -7.20
CA LEU A 610 -29.85 4.86 -6.83
C LEU A 610 -30.72 5.29 -5.65
N VAL A 611 -31.95 4.78 -5.55
CA VAL A 611 -32.84 5.02 -4.40
C VAL A 611 -32.25 4.39 -3.15
N SER A 612 -31.78 3.14 -3.23
CA SER A 612 -31.17 2.43 -2.08
C SER A 612 -29.93 3.15 -1.55
N TRP A 613 -29.16 3.83 -2.40
CA TRP A 613 -27.95 4.54 -2.00
C TRP A 613 -28.14 6.01 -1.64
N LYS A 614 -29.28 6.61 -2.00
CA LYS A 614 -29.53 8.05 -1.84
C LYS A 614 -29.35 8.53 -0.40
N GLU A 615 -29.76 7.72 0.56
CA GLU A 615 -29.75 8.08 1.98
C GLU A 615 -28.41 7.78 2.68
N TYR A 616 -27.54 6.98 2.06
CA TYR A 616 -26.32 6.48 2.71
C TYR A 616 -25.05 7.06 2.10
N LEU A 617 -24.96 7.20 0.77
CA LEU A 617 -23.75 7.69 0.12
C LEU A 617 -23.64 9.23 0.17
N PRO A 618 -22.41 9.77 0.25
CA PRO A 618 -22.16 11.18 0.03
C PRO A 618 -22.76 11.68 -1.29
N LYS A 619 -23.37 12.88 -1.29
CA LYS A 619 -23.99 13.48 -2.49
C LYS A 619 -23.02 13.55 -3.68
N SER A 620 -21.73 13.80 -3.43
CA SER A 620 -20.70 13.83 -4.48
C SER A 620 -20.47 12.47 -5.13
N VAL A 621 -20.36 11.42 -4.32
CA VAL A 621 -20.17 10.03 -4.76
C VAL A 621 -21.42 9.55 -5.52
N LEU A 622 -22.61 9.77 -4.94
CA LEU A 622 -23.88 9.42 -5.56
C LEU A 622 -24.07 10.12 -6.91
N ARG A 623 -23.71 11.41 -7.02
CA ARG A 623 -23.77 12.16 -8.29
C ARG A 623 -22.86 11.55 -9.36
N ASN A 624 -21.63 11.21 -9.02
CA ASN A 624 -20.69 10.62 -9.98
C ASN A 624 -21.17 9.24 -10.46
N ILE A 625 -21.65 8.41 -9.54
CA ILE A 625 -22.20 7.09 -9.85
C ILE A 625 -23.46 7.21 -10.71
N GLY A 626 -24.42 8.06 -10.30
CA GLY A 626 -25.68 8.25 -11.00
C GLY A 626 -25.50 8.77 -12.42
N LEU A 627 -24.66 9.80 -12.61
CA LEU A 627 -24.33 10.31 -13.94
C LEU A 627 -23.59 9.28 -14.79
N GLY A 628 -22.65 8.53 -14.20
CA GLY A 628 -21.93 7.47 -14.90
C GLY A 628 -22.83 6.32 -15.35
N LEU A 629 -23.75 5.87 -14.49
CA LEU A 629 -24.72 4.83 -14.84
C LEU A 629 -25.69 5.29 -15.92
N LEU A 630 -26.17 6.54 -15.84
CA LEU A 630 -27.04 7.13 -16.86
C LEU A 630 -26.33 7.27 -18.22
N GLU A 631 -25.07 7.70 -18.23
CA GLU A 631 -24.26 7.75 -19.45
C GLU A 631 -24.13 6.35 -20.08
N ASN A 632 -23.85 5.31 -19.28
CA ASN A 632 -23.75 3.93 -19.79
C ASN A 632 -25.09 3.40 -20.31
N TYR A 633 -26.20 3.68 -19.60
CA TYR A 633 -27.56 3.32 -20.03
C TYR A 633 -27.84 3.86 -21.43
N PHE A 634 -27.60 5.15 -21.66
CA PHE A 634 -27.81 5.74 -22.98
C PHE A 634 -26.80 5.28 -24.03
N GLN A 635 -25.55 4.98 -23.65
CA GLN A 635 -24.57 4.39 -24.58
C GLN A 635 -25.00 3.02 -25.09
N TRP A 636 -25.50 2.14 -24.23
CA TRP A 636 -26.00 0.84 -24.69
C TRP A 636 -27.27 0.95 -25.50
N LEU A 637 -28.19 1.86 -25.12
CA LEU A 637 -29.38 2.13 -25.92
C LEU A 637 -29.00 2.60 -27.34
N MET A 638 -28.00 3.49 -27.45
CA MET A 638 -27.43 3.88 -28.74
C MET A 638 -26.89 2.67 -29.51
N GLN A 639 -26.06 1.84 -28.86
CA GLN A 639 -25.43 0.67 -29.50
C GLN A 639 -26.46 -0.35 -29.98
N ALA A 640 -27.50 -0.61 -29.20
CA ALA A 640 -28.58 -1.53 -29.55
C ALA A 640 -29.34 -1.06 -30.79
N ILE A 641 -29.64 0.24 -30.87
CA ILE A 641 -30.32 0.82 -32.04
C ILE A 641 -29.42 0.77 -33.28
N ILE A 642 -28.13 1.05 -33.12
CA ILE A 642 -27.14 1.00 -34.21
C ILE A 642 -26.91 -0.45 -34.68
N ALA A 643 -27.17 -1.45 -33.84
CA ALA A 643 -27.02 -2.87 -34.18
C ALA A 643 -28.20 -3.43 -34.99
N LEU A 644 -29.32 -2.71 -35.12
CA LEU A 644 -30.44 -3.11 -35.95
C LEU A 644 -30.05 -3.08 -37.44
N GLU A 645 -30.27 -4.19 -38.15
CA GLU A 645 -29.89 -4.32 -39.56
C GLU A 645 -30.84 -3.58 -40.51
N GLU A 646 -32.15 -3.62 -40.22
CA GLU A 646 -33.20 -2.95 -40.99
C GLU A 646 -34.21 -2.30 -40.03
N ILE A 647 -34.60 -1.05 -40.31
CA ILE A 647 -35.55 -0.28 -39.49
C ILE A 647 -36.66 0.25 -40.42
N PRO A 648 -37.85 -0.39 -40.42
CA PRO A 648 -38.98 0.08 -41.22
C PRO A 648 -39.39 1.51 -40.84
N GLN A 649 -39.85 2.31 -41.81
CA GLN A 649 -40.17 3.73 -41.59
C GLN A 649 -41.18 3.95 -40.44
N LYS A 650 -42.25 3.14 -40.37
CA LYS A 650 -43.22 3.22 -39.26
C LYS A 650 -42.58 2.94 -37.90
N THR A 651 -41.70 1.93 -37.83
CA THR A 651 -40.96 1.57 -36.63
C THR A 651 -39.96 2.67 -36.25
N SER A 652 -39.35 3.33 -37.22
CA SER A 652 -38.42 4.45 -37.00
C SER A 652 -39.09 5.61 -36.23
N PHE A 653 -40.30 6.01 -36.65
CA PHE A 653 -41.06 7.06 -35.96
C PHE A 653 -41.45 6.65 -34.53
N CYS A 654 -41.94 5.42 -34.34
CA CYS A 654 -42.26 4.90 -33.01
C CYS A 654 -41.02 4.83 -32.10
N LEU A 655 -39.88 4.40 -32.64
CA LEU A 655 -38.63 4.32 -31.91
C LEU A 655 -38.12 5.71 -31.51
N ALA A 656 -38.22 6.71 -32.39
CA ALA A 656 -37.85 8.08 -32.08
C ALA A 656 -38.70 8.67 -30.93
N SER A 657 -40.01 8.43 -30.95
CA SER A 657 -40.92 8.85 -29.88
C SER A 657 -40.57 8.16 -28.56
N LEU A 658 -40.34 6.85 -28.58
CA LEU A 658 -39.96 6.06 -27.40
C LEU A 658 -38.62 6.55 -26.81
N LEU A 659 -37.63 6.84 -27.66
CA LEU A 659 -36.34 7.36 -27.21
C LEU A 659 -36.47 8.72 -26.53
N GLN A 660 -37.30 9.60 -27.07
CA GLN A 660 -37.52 10.92 -26.49
C GLN A 660 -38.16 10.79 -25.10
N GLU A 661 -39.23 9.98 -25.01
CA GLU A 661 -39.91 9.72 -23.74
C GLU A 661 -38.96 9.10 -22.71
N GLU A 662 -38.14 8.13 -23.10
CA GLU A 662 -37.16 7.49 -22.23
C GLU A 662 -36.06 8.46 -21.78
N MET A 663 -35.52 9.29 -22.67
CA MET A 663 -34.54 10.32 -22.28
C MET A 663 -35.11 11.27 -21.24
N GLU A 664 -36.31 11.80 -21.46
CA GLU A 664 -36.95 12.76 -20.56
C GLU A 664 -37.25 12.10 -19.20
N LYS A 665 -37.84 10.90 -19.22
CA LYS A 665 -38.17 10.14 -18.00
C LYS A 665 -36.92 9.82 -17.16
N LYS A 666 -35.85 9.26 -17.76
CA LYS A 666 -34.66 8.86 -16.97
C LYS A 666 -33.81 10.05 -16.53
N THR A 667 -33.71 11.07 -17.36
CA THR A 667 -33.01 12.31 -16.98
C THR A 667 -33.72 12.96 -15.79
N SER A 668 -35.05 13.04 -15.83
CA SER A 668 -35.87 13.56 -14.72
C SER A 668 -35.75 12.70 -13.46
N LEU A 669 -35.80 11.37 -13.58
CA LEU A 669 -35.63 10.44 -12.47
C LEU A 669 -34.28 10.61 -11.77
N VAL A 670 -33.18 10.59 -12.54
CA VAL A 670 -31.82 10.75 -11.99
C VAL A 670 -31.64 12.15 -11.41
N ALA A 671 -32.14 13.19 -12.08
CA ALA A 671 -32.12 14.56 -11.56
C ALA A 671 -32.83 14.66 -10.19
N LYS A 672 -34.03 14.06 -10.07
CA LYS A 672 -34.80 14.02 -8.82
C LYS A 672 -34.07 13.27 -7.70
N ILE A 673 -33.44 12.14 -8.00
CA ILE A 673 -32.69 11.36 -7.00
C ILE A 673 -31.44 12.12 -6.54
N LEU A 674 -30.71 12.75 -7.46
CA LEU A 674 -29.47 13.47 -7.20
C LEU A 674 -29.67 14.89 -6.65
N GLY A 675 -30.91 15.39 -6.63
CA GLY A 675 -31.22 16.78 -6.28
C GLY A 675 -30.54 17.78 -7.22
N LEU A 676 -30.60 17.51 -8.52
CA LEU A 676 -30.08 18.36 -9.58
C LEU A 676 -31.23 18.79 -10.49
N GLU A 677 -31.03 19.88 -11.25
CA GLU A 677 -31.94 20.20 -12.34
C GLU A 677 -31.70 19.27 -13.54
N PRO A 678 -32.75 18.86 -14.28
CA PRO A 678 -32.62 18.02 -15.48
C PRO A 678 -31.70 18.63 -16.56
N SER A 679 -31.66 19.96 -16.66
CA SER A 679 -30.76 20.71 -17.56
C SER A 679 -29.29 20.38 -17.29
N ILE A 680 -28.88 20.40 -16.02
CA ILE A 680 -27.50 20.11 -15.58
C ILE A 680 -27.13 18.66 -15.88
N VAL A 681 -28.07 17.73 -15.71
CA VAL A 681 -27.85 16.31 -16.02
C VAL A 681 -27.64 16.12 -17.53
N SER A 682 -28.45 16.78 -18.36
CA SER A 682 -28.32 16.78 -19.82
C SER A 682 -26.97 17.33 -20.28
N ASP A 683 -26.52 18.43 -19.69
CA ASP A 683 -25.23 19.05 -20.04
C ASP A 683 -24.03 18.16 -19.68
N LYS A 684 -24.12 17.39 -18.59
CA LYS A 684 -23.06 16.50 -18.13
C LYS A 684 -23.04 15.14 -18.84
N CYS A 685 -24.16 14.66 -19.36
CA CYS A 685 -24.25 13.36 -20.02
C CYS A 685 -24.18 13.54 -21.56
N SER A 686 -22.99 13.35 -22.12
CA SER A 686 -22.75 13.52 -23.55
C SER A 686 -23.60 12.59 -24.43
N SER A 687 -23.98 11.43 -23.88
CA SER A 687 -24.79 10.43 -24.57
C SER A 687 -26.24 10.86 -24.73
N ILE A 688 -26.80 11.71 -23.86
CA ILE A 688 -28.15 12.27 -24.03
C ILE A 688 -28.21 13.10 -25.32
N SER A 689 -27.24 14.01 -25.51
CA SER A 689 -27.17 14.81 -26.74
C SER A 689 -27.02 13.93 -27.98
N SER A 690 -26.23 12.86 -27.89
CA SER A 690 -26.00 11.93 -29.00
C SER A 690 -27.25 11.12 -29.34
N LEU A 691 -27.98 10.62 -28.34
CA LEU A 691 -29.23 9.89 -28.50
C LEU A 691 -30.35 10.80 -29.04
N TRP A 692 -30.39 12.06 -28.63
CA TRP A 692 -31.30 13.07 -29.20
C TRP A 692 -31.08 13.25 -30.70
N TRP A 693 -29.82 13.34 -31.14
CA TRP A 693 -29.51 13.39 -32.57
C TRP A 693 -29.90 12.10 -33.29
N ILE A 694 -29.73 10.94 -32.67
CA ILE A 694 -30.20 9.66 -33.24
C ILE A 694 -31.72 9.68 -33.40
N GLY A 695 -32.47 10.10 -32.38
CA GLY A 695 -33.92 10.27 -32.45
C GLY A 695 -34.34 11.21 -33.59
N LYS A 696 -33.61 12.31 -33.79
CA LYS A 696 -33.85 13.22 -34.92
C LYS A 696 -33.56 12.58 -36.27
N ILE A 697 -32.49 11.77 -36.38
CA ILE A 697 -32.17 11.05 -37.62
C ILE A 697 -33.25 10.01 -37.95
N LEU A 698 -33.78 9.30 -36.96
CA LEU A 698 -34.87 8.34 -37.13
C LEU A 698 -36.15 8.99 -37.71
N ASN A 699 -36.38 10.28 -37.44
CA ASN A 699 -37.52 11.04 -37.94
C ASN A 699 -37.27 11.81 -39.24
N SER A 700 -36.05 11.79 -39.78
CA SER A 700 -35.66 12.60 -40.93
C SER A 700 -35.53 11.79 -42.22
N ASN A 701 -35.81 12.45 -43.34
CA ASN A 701 -35.50 11.89 -44.66
C ASN A 701 -33.99 11.99 -44.98
N LEU A 702 -33.56 11.28 -46.02
CA LEU A 702 -32.15 11.19 -46.40
C LEU A 702 -31.51 12.56 -46.73
N GLU A 703 -32.27 13.49 -47.32
CA GLU A 703 -31.78 14.83 -47.67
C GLU A 703 -31.56 15.71 -46.43
N GLU A 704 -32.46 15.64 -45.47
CA GLU A 704 -32.33 16.32 -44.17
C GLU A 704 -31.11 15.82 -43.40
N ILE A 705 -30.86 14.51 -43.41
CA ILE A 705 -29.66 13.93 -42.77
C ILE A 705 -28.39 14.50 -43.39
N VAL A 706 -28.31 14.58 -44.72
CA VAL A 706 -27.16 15.21 -45.40
C VAL A 706 -27.01 16.68 -45.02
N LYS A 707 -28.10 17.45 -44.97
CA LYS A 707 -28.07 18.86 -44.54
C LYS A 707 -27.57 18.99 -43.09
N MET A 708 -28.06 18.15 -42.18
CA MET A 708 -27.63 18.14 -40.77
C MET A 708 -26.14 17.80 -40.61
N VAL A 709 -25.58 16.92 -41.46
CA VAL A 709 -24.13 16.62 -41.45
C VAL A 709 -23.33 17.81 -41.98
N GLN A 710 -23.80 18.45 -43.05
CA GLN A 710 -23.13 19.60 -43.68
C GLN A 710 -23.11 20.84 -42.77
N GLN A 711 -24.18 21.10 -42.04
CA GLN A 711 -24.27 22.20 -41.08
C GLN A 711 -23.39 21.98 -39.83
N GLY A 712 -22.89 20.77 -39.62
CA GLY A 712 -21.95 20.43 -38.54
C GLY A 712 -22.49 19.97 -37.18
N PRO A 713 -23.77 20.11 -36.78
CA PRO A 713 -24.18 19.75 -35.43
C PRO A 713 -24.16 18.23 -35.18
N LEU A 714 -24.50 17.42 -36.19
CA LEU A 714 -24.47 15.96 -36.11
C LEU A 714 -23.04 15.41 -35.96
N LYS A 715 -22.07 16.12 -36.55
CA LYS A 715 -20.68 15.69 -36.72
C LYS A 715 -19.90 15.59 -35.41
N ARG A 716 -20.24 16.42 -34.43
CA ARG A 716 -19.56 16.44 -33.11
C ARG A 716 -20.13 15.40 -32.15
N ARG A 717 -21.32 14.84 -32.45
CA ARG A 717 -22.11 14.04 -31.51
C ARG A 717 -22.26 12.57 -31.93
N VAL A 718 -22.28 12.27 -33.24
CA VAL A 718 -22.43 10.90 -33.74
C VAL A 718 -21.20 10.50 -34.55
N SER A 719 -20.64 9.31 -34.26
CA SER A 719 -19.48 8.79 -34.99
C SER A 719 -19.82 8.50 -36.45
N LYS A 720 -18.83 8.61 -37.35
CA LYS A 720 -19.02 8.32 -38.79
C LYS A 720 -19.60 6.92 -39.01
N ASP A 721 -19.06 5.93 -38.30
CA ASP A 721 -19.42 4.53 -38.51
C ASP A 721 -20.84 4.26 -38.00
N HIS A 722 -21.24 4.88 -36.89
CA HIS A 722 -22.61 4.80 -36.38
C HIS A 722 -23.60 5.43 -37.36
N LEU A 723 -23.28 6.60 -37.92
CA LEU A 723 -24.14 7.28 -38.89
C LEU A 723 -24.34 6.46 -40.17
N VAL A 724 -23.25 5.86 -40.68
CA VAL A 724 -23.33 5.01 -41.89
C VAL A 724 -24.18 3.77 -41.64
N LYS A 725 -24.01 3.10 -40.49
CA LYS A 725 -24.83 1.94 -40.11
C LYS A 725 -26.31 2.32 -40.00
N LEU A 726 -26.61 3.41 -39.30
CA LEU A 726 -27.99 3.88 -39.10
C LEU A 726 -28.68 4.24 -40.43
N VAL A 727 -27.99 4.97 -41.32
CA VAL A 727 -28.53 5.29 -42.67
C VAL A 727 -28.71 4.03 -43.53
N THR A 728 -27.85 3.03 -43.35
CA THR A 728 -27.97 1.75 -44.07
C THR A 728 -29.18 0.96 -43.58
N ALA A 729 -29.46 0.99 -42.28
CA ALA A 729 -30.61 0.32 -41.67
C ALA A 729 -31.94 1.02 -41.95
N LEU A 730 -31.96 2.36 -42.01
CA LEU A 730 -33.18 3.14 -42.21
C LEU A 730 -33.69 3.18 -43.65
N PHE A 731 -32.80 3.08 -44.64
CA PHE A 731 -33.15 3.29 -46.04
C PHE A 731 -32.78 2.07 -46.87
N GLU A 732 -33.71 1.63 -47.70
CA GLU A 732 -33.48 0.56 -48.67
C GLU A 732 -32.32 0.87 -49.62
N LYS A 733 -31.72 -0.19 -50.17
CA LYS A 733 -30.57 -0.09 -51.08
C LYS A 733 -30.96 0.55 -52.41
N SER A 734 -30.84 1.88 -52.46
CA SER A 734 -31.08 2.69 -53.67
C SER A 734 -29.81 3.42 -54.15
N ALA A 735 -29.82 3.86 -55.41
CA ALA A 735 -28.77 4.71 -55.96
C ALA A 735 -28.67 6.04 -55.19
N ASN A 736 -29.81 6.56 -54.72
CA ASN A 736 -29.87 7.78 -53.91
C ASN A 736 -29.18 7.59 -52.55
N ARG A 737 -29.44 6.46 -51.86
CA ARG A 737 -28.74 6.09 -50.60
C ARG A 737 -27.23 6.08 -50.78
N LYS A 738 -26.73 5.46 -51.85
CA LYS A 738 -25.29 5.40 -52.15
C LYS A 738 -24.69 6.80 -52.36
N LYS A 739 -25.39 7.67 -53.10
CA LYS A 739 -24.97 9.06 -53.35
C LYS A 739 -24.92 9.87 -52.04
N CYS A 740 -25.93 9.74 -51.18
CA CYS A 740 -25.96 10.45 -49.89
C CYS A 740 -24.90 9.92 -48.91
N LEU A 741 -24.66 8.62 -48.84
CA LEU A 741 -23.57 8.06 -48.03
C LEU A 741 -22.19 8.57 -48.50
N GLN A 742 -21.99 8.75 -49.80
CA GLN A 742 -20.78 9.39 -50.34
C GLN A 742 -20.69 10.87 -49.92
N GLN A 743 -21.79 11.62 -49.99
CA GLN A 743 -21.82 13.02 -49.53
C GLN A 743 -21.54 13.15 -48.03
N ILE A 744 -22.11 12.28 -47.20
CA ILE A 744 -21.84 12.20 -45.77
C ILE A 744 -20.35 11.90 -45.53
N ALA A 745 -19.78 10.93 -46.26
CA ALA A 745 -18.36 10.59 -46.15
C ALA A 745 -17.44 11.77 -46.53
N ILE A 746 -17.79 12.52 -47.58
CA ILE A 746 -17.04 13.73 -48.03
C ILE A 746 -17.16 14.84 -46.98
N ALA A 747 -18.37 15.14 -46.50
CA ALA A 747 -18.61 16.18 -45.50
C ALA A 747 -17.90 15.87 -44.17
N LEU A 748 -17.82 14.59 -43.79
CA LEU A 748 -17.05 14.16 -42.62
C LEU A 748 -15.53 14.26 -42.86
N ALA A 749 -15.04 13.90 -44.04
CA ALA A 749 -13.62 13.96 -44.42
C ALA A 749 -13.06 15.40 -44.48
N PHE A 750 -13.86 16.38 -44.93
CA PHE A 750 -13.38 17.76 -45.13
C PHE A 750 -12.84 18.45 -43.87
N ILE A 751 -13.29 18.08 -42.66
CA ILE A 751 -12.79 18.70 -41.41
C ILE A 751 -11.59 17.95 -40.81
N VAL A 752 -11.36 16.69 -41.20
CA VAL A 752 -10.09 16.02 -40.83
C VAL A 752 -8.90 16.77 -41.45
N CYS A 753 -9.13 17.48 -42.56
CA CYS A 753 -8.15 18.36 -43.18
C CYS A 753 -7.96 19.71 -42.46
N ASP A 754 -8.94 20.22 -41.71
CA ASP A 754 -8.88 21.54 -41.05
C ASP A 754 -8.32 21.51 -39.61
N LEU A 755 -8.17 20.34 -39.00
CA LEU A 755 -7.66 20.20 -37.62
C LEU A 755 -6.49 19.23 -37.54
N GLY A 756 -5.40 19.42 -38.30
CA GLY A 756 -4.06 18.85 -38.03
C GLY A 756 -3.91 17.33 -37.84
N LEU A 757 -4.99 16.55 -37.97
CA LEU A 757 -5.12 15.14 -37.56
C LEU A 757 -5.07 14.16 -38.73
N VAL A 758 -4.73 14.65 -39.92
CA VAL A 758 -4.38 13.81 -41.08
C VAL A 758 -3.25 12.81 -40.74
N TYR A 759 -2.47 13.04 -39.68
CA TYR A 759 -1.32 12.21 -39.33
C TYR A 759 -1.59 11.03 -38.39
N SER A 760 -2.74 10.94 -37.69
CA SER A 760 -2.99 9.85 -36.73
C SER A 760 -3.61 8.59 -37.36
N LYS A 761 -4.30 8.71 -38.49
CA LYS A 761 -4.94 7.59 -39.21
C LYS A 761 -4.11 7.00 -40.34
N LEU A 762 -2.97 7.60 -40.67
CA LEU A 762 -2.00 6.95 -41.55
C LEU A 762 -1.17 6.02 -40.66
N ASP A 763 -1.23 4.72 -40.91
CA ASP A 763 -0.21 3.77 -40.45
C ASP A 763 1.15 4.26 -40.98
N ILE A 764 1.81 5.15 -40.24
CA ILE A 764 3.10 5.74 -40.60
C ILE A 764 4.10 4.60 -40.87
N PHE A 765 4.00 3.49 -40.14
CA PHE A 765 4.79 2.29 -40.36
C PHE A 765 4.50 1.58 -41.69
N LYS A 766 3.24 1.47 -42.15
CA LYS A 766 2.93 0.88 -43.47
C LYS A 766 3.40 1.75 -44.63
N LEU A 767 3.47 3.08 -44.43
CA LEU A 767 3.99 4.03 -45.41
C LEU A 767 5.51 3.92 -45.61
N PHE A 768 6.26 3.49 -44.59
CA PHE A 768 7.70 3.26 -44.69
C PHE A 768 8.07 1.82 -45.08
N SER A 769 7.16 0.85 -44.95
CA SER A 769 7.45 -0.58 -45.13
C SER A 769 7.00 -1.21 -46.47
N SER A 770 6.09 -0.59 -47.25
CA SER A 770 5.50 -1.25 -48.43
C SER A 770 6.17 -0.82 -49.75
N LYS A 771 6.59 -1.81 -50.55
CA LYS A 771 7.58 -1.64 -51.63
C LYS A 771 7.02 -1.39 -53.05
N LYS A 772 5.70 -1.42 -53.33
CA LYS A 772 5.24 -1.27 -54.73
C LYS A 772 4.00 -0.41 -55.03
N GLU A 773 2.95 -0.31 -54.21
CA GLU A 773 1.73 0.45 -54.60
C GLU A 773 1.39 1.69 -53.75
N THR A 774 1.93 1.83 -52.54
CA THR A 774 1.74 3.02 -51.67
C THR A 774 2.60 4.24 -52.07
N ASN A 775 3.35 4.14 -53.17
CA ASN A 775 4.44 5.06 -53.51
C ASN A 775 3.98 6.46 -53.93
N LYS A 776 2.76 6.61 -54.48
CA LYS A 776 2.28 7.92 -54.96
C LYS A 776 1.95 8.90 -53.84
N TYR A 777 1.33 8.43 -52.75
CA TYR A 777 1.02 9.28 -51.60
C TYR A 777 2.26 9.56 -50.75
N GLY A 778 3.14 8.56 -50.56
CA GLY A 778 4.40 8.73 -49.85
C GLY A 778 5.33 9.76 -50.53
N THR A 779 5.44 9.71 -51.85
CA THR A 779 6.23 10.68 -52.62
C THR A 779 5.62 12.09 -52.58
N LEU A 780 4.30 12.23 -52.67
CA LEU A 780 3.62 13.53 -52.53
C LEU A 780 3.84 14.14 -51.14
N LEU A 781 3.71 13.32 -50.09
CA LEU A 781 3.92 13.76 -48.71
C LEU A 781 5.38 14.20 -48.49
N ARG A 782 6.35 13.42 -49.01
CA ARG A 782 7.77 13.76 -48.93
C ARG A 782 8.09 15.08 -49.65
N LYS A 783 7.52 15.31 -50.84
CA LYS A 783 7.68 16.58 -51.57
C LYS A 783 7.09 17.76 -50.81
N ARG A 784 5.93 17.58 -50.16
CA ARG A 784 5.31 18.63 -49.33
C ARG A 784 6.14 18.93 -48.09
N ASP A 785 6.58 17.91 -47.37
CA ASP A 785 7.44 18.03 -46.19
C ASP A 785 8.76 18.74 -46.53
N GLU A 786 9.39 18.39 -47.66
CA GLU A 786 10.57 19.08 -48.17
C GLU A 786 10.30 20.55 -48.51
N LYS A 787 9.20 20.86 -49.22
CA LYS A 787 8.82 22.25 -49.54
C LYS A 787 8.59 23.09 -48.29
N ILE A 788 7.85 22.57 -47.32
CA ILE A 788 7.59 23.27 -46.05
C ILE A 788 8.88 23.49 -45.28
N THR A 789 9.70 22.45 -45.14
CA THR A 789 10.99 22.52 -44.43
C THR A 789 11.91 23.54 -45.09
N LYS A 790 11.99 23.56 -46.43
CA LYS A 790 12.79 24.54 -47.18
C LYS A 790 12.31 25.98 -46.95
N ASN A 791 10.99 26.22 -46.98
CA ASN A 791 10.45 27.55 -46.72
C ASN A 791 10.78 28.05 -45.30
N VAL A 792 10.65 27.18 -44.28
CA VAL A 792 11.00 27.53 -42.89
C VAL A 792 12.50 27.77 -42.75
N PHE A 793 13.32 26.94 -43.39
CA PHE A 793 14.77 27.11 -43.41
C PHE A 793 15.16 28.45 -44.04
N GLU A 794 14.69 28.77 -45.24
CA GLU A 794 15.00 30.02 -45.92
C GLU A 794 14.54 31.25 -45.13
N PHE A 795 13.36 31.17 -44.51
CA PHE A 795 12.86 32.24 -43.63
C PHE A 795 13.81 32.47 -42.45
N VAL A 796 14.22 31.41 -41.75
CA VAL A 796 15.16 31.51 -40.62
C VAL A 796 16.53 31.99 -41.09
N GLN A 797 17.01 31.54 -42.25
CA GLN A 797 18.31 31.97 -42.79
C GLN A 797 18.36 33.46 -43.15
N ARG A 798 17.22 34.13 -43.38
CA ARG A 798 17.17 35.58 -43.62
C ARG A 798 17.39 36.43 -42.37
N HIS A 799 17.16 35.88 -41.17
CA HIS A 799 17.18 36.64 -39.92
C HIS A 799 18.26 36.15 -38.95
N ARG A 800 19.40 36.86 -38.86
CA ARG A 800 20.55 36.47 -38.01
C ARG A 800 20.17 36.29 -36.53
N TRP A 801 19.35 37.17 -35.97
CA TRP A 801 18.91 37.06 -34.58
C TRP A 801 18.09 35.79 -34.34
N LEU A 802 17.25 35.39 -35.30
CA LEU A 802 16.44 34.19 -35.23
C LEU A 802 17.32 32.93 -35.34
N GLN A 803 18.37 32.96 -36.16
CA GLN A 803 19.36 31.88 -36.21
C GLN A 803 20.10 31.71 -34.89
N PHE A 804 20.51 32.82 -34.26
CA PHE A 804 21.18 32.80 -32.96
C PHE A 804 20.26 32.23 -31.88
N PHE A 805 19.03 32.76 -31.78
CA PHE A 805 18.02 32.30 -30.83
C PHE A 805 17.68 30.81 -30.99
N LEU A 806 17.45 30.35 -32.23
CA LEU A 806 17.20 28.94 -32.50
C LEU A 806 18.43 28.06 -32.27
N THR A 807 19.64 28.61 -32.40
CA THR A 807 20.86 27.88 -32.02
C THR A 807 20.92 27.66 -30.52
N LEU A 808 20.58 28.66 -29.71
CA LEU A 808 20.45 28.51 -28.25
C LEU A 808 19.36 27.51 -27.88
N CYS A 809 18.19 27.58 -28.53
CA CYS A 809 17.12 26.60 -28.32
C CYS A 809 17.59 25.18 -28.66
N SER A 810 18.29 24.99 -29.78
CA SER A 810 18.85 23.68 -30.13
C SER A 810 19.90 23.22 -29.12
N PHE A 811 20.75 24.12 -28.62
CA PHE A 811 21.78 23.81 -27.63
C PHE A 811 21.15 23.40 -26.29
N SER A 812 20.06 24.05 -25.89
CA SER A 812 19.34 23.73 -24.65
C SER A 812 18.79 22.30 -24.60
N CYS A 813 18.74 21.56 -25.72
CA CYS A 813 18.37 20.14 -25.77
C CYS A 813 19.50 19.26 -26.35
N ASP A 814 20.74 19.72 -26.26
CA ASP A 814 21.90 18.94 -26.67
C ASP A 814 22.14 17.77 -25.69
N GLY A 815 22.68 16.67 -26.18
CA GLY A 815 23.01 15.51 -25.33
C GLY A 815 24.03 15.88 -24.27
N SER A 816 25.02 16.68 -24.64
CA SER A 816 26.07 17.14 -23.73
C SER A 816 25.50 17.78 -22.47
N ILE A 817 24.49 18.66 -22.58
CA ILE A 817 23.86 19.29 -21.42
C ILE A 817 23.05 18.28 -20.61
N TRP A 818 22.14 17.55 -21.24
CA TRP A 818 21.18 16.70 -20.50
C TRP A 818 21.76 15.39 -19.99
N PHE A 819 22.92 14.96 -20.47
CA PHE A 819 23.68 13.90 -19.83
C PHE A 819 24.58 14.46 -18.72
N THR A 820 25.22 15.62 -18.92
CA THR A 820 26.15 16.18 -17.92
C THR A 820 25.42 16.75 -16.70
N VAL A 821 24.34 17.51 -16.90
CA VAL A 821 23.62 18.21 -15.82
C VAL A 821 23.04 17.26 -14.77
N PRO A 822 22.42 16.12 -15.11
CA PRO A 822 21.99 15.15 -14.10
C PRO A 822 23.12 14.28 -13.56
N PHE A 823 24.16 14.03 -14.37
CA PHE A 823 25.27 13.15 -13.97
C PHE A 823 26.21 13.80 -12.96
N VAL A 824 26.46 15.12 -13.06
CA VAL A 824 27.33 15.84 -12.11
C VAL A 824 26.79 15.78 -10.67
N PRO A 825 25.50 16.10 -10.38
CA PRO A 825 24.92 15.93 -9.05
C PRO A 825 24.98 14.49 -8.54
N ILE A 826 24.74 13.50 -9.40
CA ILE A 826 24.85 12.07 -9.03
C ILE A 826 26.29 11.73 -8.65
N LEU A 827 27.28 12.18 -9.42
CA LEU A 827 28.69 11.98 -9.09
C LEU A 827 29.08 12.71 -7.81
N CYS A 828 28.62 13.94 -7.61
CA CYS A 828 28.84 14.68 -6.36
C CYS A 828 28.21 13.96 -5.16
N TYR A 829 27.00 13.41 -5.33
CA TYR A 829 26.32 12.59 -4.32
C TYR A 829 27.17 11.36 -3.96
N LEU A 830 27.71 10.67 -4.96
CA LEU A 830 28.56 9.48 -4.76
C LEU A 830 29.96 9.82 -4.23
N SER A 831 30.48 11.02 -4.47
CA SER A 831 31.85 11.41 -4.09
C SER A 831 31.96 11.97 -2.67
N VAL A 832 30.85 12.43 -2.08
CA VAL A 832 30.82 13.16 -0.80
C VAL A 832 30.50 12.24 0.40
N SER A 833 30.73 10.93 0.26
CA SER A 833 30.63 9.93 1.33
C SER A 833 31.64 10.09 2.49
N SER A 834 32.52 11.10 2.43
CA SER A 834 33.36 11.48 3.59
C SER A 834 32.58 12.41 4.54
N PRO A 835 32.45 12.05 5.84
CA PRO A 835 31.59 12.76 6.79
C PRO A 835 32.00 14.22 7.13
N THR A 836 33.22 14.66 6.81
CA THR A 836 33.84 15.71 7.66
C THR A 836 33.87 17.14 7.13
N THR A 837 33.44 17.45 5.91
CA THR A 837 33.44 18.86 5.43
C THR A 837 32.26 19.18 4.53
N PHE A 838 31.70 20.39 4.68
CA PHE A 838 30.57 21.02 3.95
C PHE A 838 29.14 20.71 4.45
N THR A 839 28.61 21.53 5.36
CA THR A 839 27.30 21.33 6.03
C THR A 839 26.10 22.00 5.36
N GLY A 840 26.26 23.04 4.53
CA GLY A 840 25.11 23.77 3.93
C GLY A 840 24.60 23.19 2.61
N TRP A 841 25.50 22.88 1.67
CA TRP A 841 25.11 22.38 0.33
C TRP A 841 24.77 20.89 0.32
N LYS A 842 25.23 20.13 1.32
CA LYS A 842 24.86 18.72 1.48
C LYS A 842 23.36 18.57 1.69
N ALA A 843 22.73 19.29 2.61
CA ALA A 843 21.31 19.12 2.92
C ALA A 843 20.37 19.30 1.69
N ILE A 844 20.71 20.22 0.77
CA ILE A 844 19.88 20.49 -0.41
C ILE A 844 20.18 19.51 -1.55
N LEU A 845 21.46 19.22 -1.84
CA LEU A 845 21.87 18.30 -2.91
C LEU A 845 21.73 16.81 -2.52
N PHE A 846 21.69 16.47 -1.23
CA PHE A 846 21.56 15.10 -0.70
C PHE A 846 20.14 14.70 -0.29
N SER A 847 19.14 15.55 -0.53
CA SER A 847 17.76 15.05 -0.46
C SER A 847 17.60 13.94 -1.50
N LEU A 848 17.18 12.76 -1.03
CA LEU A 848 16.98 11.57 -1.87
C LEU A 848 16.11 11.87 -3.10
N ASP A 849 15.19 12.83 -2.95
CA ASP A 849 14.29 13.30 -4.01
C ASP A 849 15.02 14.02 -5.17
N VAL A 850 16.05 14.83 -4.90
CA VAL A 850 16.82 15.51 -5.96
C VAL A 850 17.70 14.51 -6.72
N SER A 851 18.32 13.58 -6.01
CA SER A 851 19.12 12.51 -6.63
C SER A 851 18.25 11.60 -7.49
N LEU A 852 17.05 11.25 -7.00
CA LEU A 852 16.05 10.51 -7.75
C LEU A 852 15.56 11.28 -8.98
N LEU A 853 15.33 12.61 -8.86
CA LEU A 853 15.01 13.47 -10.01
C LEU A 853 16.10 13.38 -11.08
N CYS A 854 17.36 13.57 -10.69
CA CYS A 854 18.49 13.51 -11.62
C CYS A 854 18.59 12.14 -12.29
N TYR A 855 18.41 11.06 -11.54
CA TYR A 855 18.41 9.70 -12.08
C TYR A 855 17.27 9.47 -13.09
N MET A 856 16.06 9.93 -12.79
CA MET A 856 14.91 9.79 -13.68
C MET A 856 15.05 10.66 -14.94
N LEU A 857 15.64 11.85 -14.83
CA LEU A 857 15.99 12.70 -15.99
C LEU A 857 17.05 12.02 -16.87
N LEU A 858 18.04 11.35 -16.27
CA LEU A 858 19.02 10.56 -16.99
C LEU A 858 18.37 9.37 -17.71
N CYS A 859 17.42 8.68 -17.07
CA CYS A 859 16.65 7.60 -17.68
C CYS A 859 15.81 8.10 -18.87
N CYS A 860 15.12 9.24 -18.72
CA CYS A 860 14.41 9.91 -19.81
C CYS A 860 15.33 10.14 -21.02
N CYS A 861 16.52 10.70 -20.80
CA CYS A 861 17.47 11.02 -21.87
C CYS A 861 18.09 9.78 -22.50
N THR A 862 18.41 8.76 -21.70
CA THR A 862 19.01 7.51 -22.18
C THR A 862 18.02 6.71 -23.00
N LEU A 863 16.80 6.51 -22.50
CA LEU A 863 15.78 5.71 -23.20
C LEU A 863 15.38 6.39 -24.52
N SER A 864 15.21 7.71 -24.51
CA SER A 864 14.96 8.45 -25.76
C SER A 864 16.13 8.41 -26.73
N ALA A 865 17.39 8.47 -26.26
CA ALA A 865 18.54 8.28 -27.15
C ALA A 865 18.61 6.87 -27.77
N ILE A 866 18.29 5.83 -27.00
CA ILE A 866 18.25 4.44 -27.49
C ILE A 866 17.17 4.29 -28.56
N VAL A 867 15.94 4.73 -28.27
CA VAL A 867 14.82 4.65 -29.22
C VAL A 867 15.13 5.45 -30.49
N GLU A 868 15.78 6.61 -30.35
CA GLU A 868 16.19 7.44 -31.50
C GLU A 868 17.15 6.68 -32.40
N LEU A 869 18.18 6.08 -31.81
CA LEU A 869 19.21 5.34 -32.53
C LEU A 869 18.61 4.15 -33.26
N CYS A 870 17.76 3.37 -32.59
CA CYS A 870 17.05 2.25 -33.21
C CYS A 870 16.20 2.71 -34.41
N LEU A 871 15.38 3.74 -34.23
CA LEU A 871 14.50 4.24 -35.30
C LEU A 871 15.29 4.83 -36.47
N LYS A 872 16.43 5.50 -36.22
CA LYS A 872 17.34 5.99 -37.27
C LYS A 872 17.92 4.87 -38.10
N VAL A 873 18.36 3.79 -37.46
CA VAL A 873 18.93 2.62 -38.14
C VAL A 873 17.88 1.88 -38.97
N LEU A 874 16.62 1.86 -38.52
CA LEU A 874 15.51 1.22 -39.20
C LEU A 874 15.01 2.03 -40.41
N VAL A 875 14.77 3.34 -40.24
CA VAL A 875 14.12 4.16 -41.27
C VAL A 875 15.12 4.72 -42.30
N ARG A 876 16.35 5.02 -41.88
CA ARG A 876 17.46 5.47 -42.74
C ARG A 876 17.12 6.64 -43.68
N ARG A 877 16.24 7.55 -43.25
CA ARG A 877 15.88 8.75 -44.05
C ARG A 877 17.07 9.70 -44.15
N ASN A 878 17.45 10.12 -45.35
CA ASN A 878 18.51 11.12 -45.54
C ASN A 878 18.11 12.50 -45.01
N ARG A 879 19.07 13.29 -44.53
CA ARG A 879 18.86 14.69 -44.12
C ARG A 879 18.51 15.62 -45.28
N PRO A 880 17.92 16.81 -44.98
CA PRO A 880 17.63 17.81 -46.01
C PRO A 880 18.90 18.25 -46.77
N SER A 881 18.86 18.18 -48.10
CA SER A 881 19.99 18.43 -49.00
C SER A 881 20.38 19.91 -49.11
N PHE A 882 19.52 20.83 -48.70
CA PHE A 882 19.80 22.27 -48.76
C PHE A 882 20.70 22.77 -47.61
N ASN A 883 21.11 21.91 -46.67
CA ASN A 883 22.11 22.24 -45.66
C ASN A 883 23.34 21.32 -45.75
N ASN A 884 24.24 21.63 -46.68
CA ASN A 884 25.45 20.84 -46.97
C ASN A 884 26.60 21.03 -45.96
N ARG A 885 26.41 21.79 -44.87
CA ARG A 885 27.49 22.19 -43.96
C ARG A 885 27.68 21.25 -42.75
N ALA A 886 27.16 20.03 -42.79
CA ALA A 886 27.24 19.11 -41.66
C ALA A 886 28.36 18.07 -41.86
N SER A 887 29.47 18.21 -41.13
CA SER A 887 30.34 17.09 -40.80
C SER A 887 29.59 16.15 -39.85
N PHE A 888 29.67 14.83 -40.09
CA PHE A 888 29.05 13.80 -39.25
C PHE A 888 30.14 13.10 -38.47
N LEU A 889 30.01 13.04 -37.14
CA LEU A 889 30.99 12.36 -36.29
C LEU A 889 30.66 10.86 -36.17
N VAL A 890 29.37 10.50 -36.22
CA VAL A 890 28.89 9.13 -36.03
C VAL A 890 28.03 8.68 -37.23
N PRO A 891 28.15 7.43 -37.73
CA PRO A 891 27.39 6.96 -38.90
C PRO A 891 25.87 7.14 -38.80
N ALA A 892 25.31 7.00 -37.59
CA ALA A 892 23.89 7.20 -37.33
C ALA A 892 23.43 8.66 -37.47
N GLU A 893 24.34 9.64 -37.40
CA GLU A 893 24.00 11.07 -37.57
C GLU A 893 23.65 11.43 -39.01
N LYS A 894 24.01 10.58 -39.98
CA LYS A 894 23.66 10.72 -41.40
C LYS A 894 22.14 10.70 -41.63
N PHE A 895 21.40 10.01 -40.76
CA PHE A 895 19.95 9.87 -40.89
C PHE A 895 19.18 10.98 -40.14
N SER A 896 18.07 11.41 -40.73
CA SER A 896 17.24 12.53 -40.25
C SER A 896 16.08 12.07 -39.37
N PHE A 897 15.53 10.88 -39.61
CA PHE A 897 14.34 10.41 -38.91
C PHE A 897 14.70 9.44 -37.79
N PRO A 898 14.19 9.62 -36.56
CA PRO A 898 13.51 10.80 -36.02
C PRO A 898 14.51 11.89 -35.55
N SER A 899 13.99 13.08 -35.22
CA SER A 899 14.78 14.14 -34.58
C SER A 899 15.04 13.85 -33.10
N GLY A 900 16.29 13.54 -32.74
CA GLY A 900 16.68 13.27 -31.35
C GLY A 900 16.45 14.38 -30.35
N HIS A 901 16.77 15.62 -30.75
CA HIS A 901 16.56 16.79 -29.90
C HIS A 901 15.07 17.01 -29.63
N THR A 902 14.24 16.87 -30.66
CA THR A 902 12.79 16.97 -30.51
C THR A 902 12.25 15.86 -29.62
N MET A 903 12.73 14.62 -29.80
CA MET A 903 12.26 13.51 -29.00
C MET A 903 12.59 13.67 -27.53
N ARG A 904 13.83 14.08 -27.22
CA ARG A 904 14.27 14.38 -25.84
C ARG A 904 13.47 15.51 -25.22
N ALA A 905 13.31 16.63 -25.93
CA ALA A 905 12.53 17.77 -25.43
C ALA A 905 11.09 17.39 -25.07
N PHE A 906 10.41 16.65 -25.94
CA PHE A 906 9.04 16.18 -25.67
C PHE A 906 8.97 15.07 -24.62
N THR A 907 10.01 14.24 -24.50
CA THR A 907 10.10 13.24 -23.42
C THR A 907 10.19 13.95 -22.06
N LEU A 908 11.09 14.93 -21.94
CA LEU A 908 11.27 15.69 -20.71
C LEU A 908 10.05 16.55 -20.37
N CYS A 909 9.54 17.31 -21.34
CA CYS A 909 8.34 18.13 -21.16
C CYS A 909 7.15 17.29 -20.69
N SER A 910 6.89 16.15 -21.33
CA SER A 910 5.72 15.33 -20.98
C SER A 910 5.92 14.59 -19.67
N TYR A 911 7.13 14.10 -19.39
CA TYR A 911 7.45 13.43 -18.13
C TYR A 911 7.29 14.38 -16.93
N LEU A 912 7.90 15.56 -16.99
CA LEU A 912 7.78 16.57 -15.93
C LEU A 912 6.33 17.05 -15.76
N SER A 913 5.58 17.20 -16.85
CA SER A 913 4.16 17.58 -16.79
C SER A 913 3.30 16.50 -16.11
N LEU A 914 3.56 15.22 -16.38
CA LEU A 914 2.86 14.09 -15.74
C LEU A 914 3.25 13.94 -14.26
N ARG A 915 4.46 14.36 -13.88
CA ARG A 915 4.98 14.31 -12.51
C ARG A 915 4.80 15.62 -11.75
N ILE A 916 3.91 16.50 -12.19
CA ILE A 916 3.73 17.81 -11.58
C ILE A 916 3.38 17.73 -10.08
N SER A 917 2.58 16.73 -9.66
CA SER A 917 2.24 16.54 -8.25
C SER A 917 3.45 16.23 -7.36
N TRP A 918 4.41 15.45 -7.87
CA TRP A 918 5.66 15.17 -7.17
C TRP A 918 6.65 16.35 -7.28
N LEU A 919 6.64 17.08 -8.39
CA LEU A 919 7.41 18.33 -8.49
C LEU A 919 6.90 19.41 -7.53
N LYS A 920 5.61 19.44 -7.20
CA LYS A 920 5.04 20.34 -6.17
C LYS A 920 5.64 20.10 -4.79
N SER A 921 5.93 18.85 -4.42
CA SER A 921 6.56 18.54 -3.14
C SER A 921 8.04 18.93 -3.13
N LEU A 922 8.71 18.86 -4.28
CA LEU A 922 10.13 19.20 -4.41
C LEU A 922 10.40 20.71 -4.56
N LEU A 923 9.51 21.43 -5.26
CA LEU A 923 9.70 22.82 -5.65
C LEU A 923 8.58 23.69 -5.04
N PRO A 924 8.84 24.41 -3.93
CA PRO A 924 7.81 25.17 -3.20
C PRO A 924 7.06 26.19 -4.08
N PHE A 925 7.74 26.81 -5.06
CA PHE A 925 7.11 27.77 -5.97
C PHE A 925 6.04 27.16 -6.89
N LEU A 926 6.03 25.83 -7.08
CA LEU A 926 5.01 25.13 -7.87
C LEU A 926 3.75 24.79 -7.06
N GLN A 927 3.71 25.04 -5.74
CA GLN A 927 2.52 24.75 -4.93
C GLN A 927 1.27 25.52 -5.40
N ASN A 928 1.45 26.70 -6.03
CA ASN A 928 0.38 27.46 -6.65
C ASN A 928 -0.05 26.84 -8.00
N GLU A 929 -1.35 26.58 -8.17
CA GLU A 929 -1.90 26.00 -9.41
C GLU A 929 -1.61 26.84 -10.66
N LEU A 930 -1.63 28.17 -10.54
CA LEU A 930 -1.27 29.06 -11.65
C LEU A 930 0.20 28.89 -12.04
N ALA A 931 1.09 28.76 -11.05
CA ALA A 931 2.50 28.52 -11.30
C ALA A 931 2.74 27.18 -12.00
N CYS A 932 1.98 26.13 -11.65
CA CYS A 932 2.00 24.84 -12.36
C CYS A 932 1.58 24.96 -13.82
N ILE A 933 0.47 25.66 -14.10
CA ILE A 933 0.00 25.86 -15.47
C ILE A 933 1.04 26.64 -16.28
N LEU A 934 1.60 27.72 -15.72
CA LEU A 934 2.63 28.51 -16.37
C LEU A 934 3.91 27.71 -16.62
N PHE A 935 4.30 26.84 -15.69
CA PHE A 935 5.45 25.96 -15.83
C PHE A 935 5.25 24.93 -16.95
N ILE A 936 4.08 24.30 -17.03
CA ILE A 936 3.75 23.36 -18.12
C ILE A 936 3.72 24.08 -19.47
N CYS A 937 3.10 25.26 -19.53
CA CYS A 937 3.10 26.11 -20.74
C CYS A 937 4.52 26.49 -21.16
N PHE A 938 5.39 26.82 -20.21
CA PHE A 938 6.79 27.11 -20.45
C PHE A 938 7.53 25.89 -21.04
N LEU A 939 7.41 24.71 -20.43
CA LEU A 939 8.02 23.47 -20.92
C LEU A 939 7.56 23.11 -22.33
N LEU A 940 6.25 23.26 -22.61
CA LEU A 940 5.69 22.99 -23.93
C LEU A 940 6.20 23.99 -24.97
N THR A 941 6.26 25.27 -24.61
CA THR A 941 6.80 26.33 -25.47
C THR A 941 8.27 26.04 -25.79
N TRP A 942 9.07 25.69 -24.77
CA TRP A 942 10.46 25.29 -24.94
C TRP A 942 10.61 24.09 -25.90
N ALA A 943 9.83 23.02 -25.72
CA ALA A 943 9.88 21.84 -26.60
C ALA A 943 9.49 22.16 -28.07
N CYS A 944 8.52 23.07 -28.26
CA CYS A 944 8.15 23.58 -29.57
C CYS A 944 9.28 24.42 -30.19
N LEU A 945 9.94 25.29 -29.42
CA LEU A 945 11.09 26.07 -29.89
C LEU A 945 12.29 25.20 -30.28
N VAL A 946 12.57 24.15 -29.49
CA VAL A 946 13.56 23.13 -29.85
C VAL A 946 13.20 22.50 -31.20
N THR A 947 11.92 22.15 -31.41
CA THR A 947 11.46 21.56 -32.68
C THR A 947 11.64 22.50 -33.87
N ILE A 948 11.22 23.77 -33.73
CA ILE A 948 11.39 24.80 -34.75
C ILE A 948 12.87 25.00 -35.06
N SER A 949 13.75 24.94 -34.04
CA SER A 949 15.19 25.08 -34.26
C SER A 949 15.78 24.01 -35.18
N ARG A 950 15.28 22.77 -35.11
CA ARG A 950 15.77 21.66 -35.94
C ARG A 950 15.38 21.81 -37.40
N VAL A 951 14.17 22.31 -37.65
CA VAL A 951 13.63 22.59 -38.99
C VAL A 951 14.28 23.86 -39.56
N GLY A 952 14.30 24.96 -38.79
CA GLY A 952 14.85 26.25 -39.20
C GLY A 952 16.35 26.24 -39.49
N ARG A 953 17.10 25.35 -38.84
CA ARG A 953 18.52 25.10 -39.15
C ARG A 953 18.72 24.08 -40.28
N GLY A 954 17.64 23.57 -40.88
CA GLY A 954 17.69 22.61 -41.99
C GLY A 954 18.33 21.28 -41.62
N ARG A 955 18.27 20.87 -40.33
CA ARG A 955 18.86 19.61 -39.86
C ARG A 955 17.90 18.43 -39.98
N HIS A 956 16.60 18.69 -39.90
CA HIS A 956 15.53 17.69 -39.93
C HIS A 956 14.33 18.21 -40.72
N TYR A 957 13.54 17.30 -41.27
CA TYR A 957 12.25 17.65 -41.87
C TYR A 957 11.17 17.84 -40.80
N VAL A 958 10.07 18.52 -41.13
CA VAL A 958 8.95 18.75 -40.20
C VAL A 958 8.36 17.43 -39.70
N LEU A 959 8.20 16.44 -40.59
CA LEU A 959 7.68 15.12 -40.19
C LEU A 959 8.64 14.35 -39.28
N ASP A 960 9.95 14.55 -39.41
CA ASP A 960 10.93 13.90 -38.52
C ASP A 960 10.78 14.43 -37.09
N CYS A 961 10.49 15.73 -36.95
CA CYS A 961 10.24 16.36 -35.67
C CYS A 961 8.86 16.00 -35.11
N TYR A 962 7.84 15.90 -35.95
CA TYR A 962 6.50 15.47 -35.50
C TYR A 962 6.51 14.02 -34.98
N ALA A 963 7.13 13.09 -35.71
CA ALA A 963 7.25 11.72 -35.24
C ALA A 963 8.07 11.63 -33.95
N ALA A 964 9.12 12.44 -33.83
CA ALA A 964 9.91 12.55 -32.61
C ALA A 964 9.10 13.08 -31.41
N SER A 965 8.22 14.07 -31.61
CA SER A 965 7.41 14.61 -30.50
C SER A 965 6.39 13.60 -30.00
N VAL A 966 5.79 12.82 -30.90
CA VAL A 966 4.90 11.70 -30.56
C VAL A 966 5.69 10.59 -29.85
N GLY A 967 6.84 10.19 -30.39
CA GLY A 967 7.72 9.19 -29.77
C GLY A 967 8.14 9.59 -28.36
N GLY A 968 8.51 10.85 -28.15
CA GLY A 968 8.90 11.36 -26.84
C GLY A 968 7.76 11.27 -25.82
N ARG A 969 6.53 11.63 -26.21
CA ARG A 969 5.34 11.48 -25.36
C ARG A 969 5.07 10.03 -24.97
N ILE A 970 5.19 9.09 -25.92
CA ILE A 970 5.01 7.66 -25.64
C ILE A 970 6.06 7.17 -24.64
N ILE A 971 7.31 7.58 -24.81
CA ILE A 971 8.40 7.23 -23.88
C ILE A 971 8.10 7.77 -22.48
N SER A 972 7.62 9.01 -22.34
CA SER A 972 7.22 9.56 -21.04
C SER A 972 6.10 8.77 -20.38
N LEU A 973 5.07 8.37 -21.15
CA LEU A 973 3.97 7.56 -20.63
C LEU A 973 4.46 6.20 -20.13
N LEU A 974 5.37 5.56 -20.86
CA LEU A 974 6.00 4.30 -20.44
C LEU A 974 6.79 4.48 -19.13
N LEU A 975 7.60 5.53 -19.03
CA LEU A 975 8.37 5.86 -17.83
C LEU A 975 7.49 6.24 -16.63
N CYS A 976 6.26 6.72 -16.86
CA CYS A 976 5.30 7.02 -15.82
C CYS A 976 4.48 5.82 -15.34
N THR A 977 4.66 4.62 -15.93
CA THR A 977 3.98 3.43 -15.42
C THR A 977 4.59 3.01 -14.07
N PRO A 978 3.76 2.67 -13.06
CA PRO A 978 4.27 2.31 -11.72
C PRO A 978 5.28 1.16 -11.74
N SER A 979 5.11 0.20 -12.65
CA SER A 979 6.02 -0.94 -12.80
C SER A 979 7.41 -0.53 -13.29
N VAL A 980 7.49 0.37 -14.28
CA VAL A 980 8.77 0.86 -14.80
C VAL A 980 9.44 1.77 -13.79
N GLU A 981 8.68 2.64 -13.13
CA GLU A 981 9.19 3.49 -12.06
C GLU A 981 9.75 2.67 -10.90
N TYR A 982 8.98 1.69 -10.40
CA TYR A 982 9.44 0.80 -9.32
C TYR A 982 10.71 0.05 -9.71
N PHE A 983 10.77 -0.45 -10.95
CA PHE A 983 11.96 -1.12 -11.47
C PHE A 983 13.18 -0.19 -11.53
N LEU A 984 13.02 1.03 -12.07
CA LEU A 984 14.10 2.02 -12.18
C LEU A 984 14.57 2.50 -10.79
N SER A 985 13.66 2.79 -9.87
CA SER A 985 13.97 3.17 -8.50
C SER A 985 14.69 2.03 -7.75
N SER A 986 14.24 0.78 -7.93
CA SER A 986 14.91 -0.38 -7.34
C SER A 986 16.32 -0.56 -7.91
N CYS A 987 16.49 -0.39 -9.22
CA CYS A 987 17.82 -0.43 -9.85
C CYS A 987 18.73 0.68 -9.32
N PHE A 988 18.22 1.90 -9.16
CA PHE A 988 18.97 3.01 -8.58
C PHE A 988 19.42 2.70 -7.15
N ILE A 989 18.51 2.26 -6.29
CA ILE A 989 18.81 1.89 -4.90
C ILE A 989 19.86 0.77 -4.85
N LEU A 990 19.73 -0.26 -5.69
CA LEU A 990 20.71 -1.35 -5.78
C LEU A 990 22.09 -0.87 -6.24
N ILE A 991 22.15 0.00 -7.25
CA ILE A 991 23.40 0.57 -7.76
C ILE A 991 24.06 1.43 -6.68
N VAL A 992 23.31 2.34 -6.07
CA VAL A 992 23.80 3.22 -5.00
C VAL A 992 24.29 2.40 -3.81
N ASN A 993 23.51 1.42 -3.33
CA ASN A 993 23.93 0.55 -2.23
C ASN A 993 25.18 -0.28 -2.57
N LYS A 994 25.33 -0.74 -3.82
CA LYS A 994 26.51 -1.48 -4.25
C LYS A 994 27.75 -0.60 -4.39
N ILE A 995 27.57 0.68 -4.76
CA ILE A 995 28.65 1.66 -4.80
C ILE A 995 29.04 2.09 -3.38
N ILE A 996 28.08 2.35 -2.49
CA ILE A 996 28.36 2.72 -1.09
C ILE A 996 29.04 1.58 -0.31
N LYS A 997 28.68 0.31 -0.59
CA LYS A 997 29.33 -0.86 0.01
C LYS A 997 30.76 -1.11 -0.49
N ARG A 998 31.18 -0.50 -1.60
CA ARG A 998 32.53 -0.61 -2.16
C ARG A 998 33.35 0.59 -1.75
#